data_AF-A0A7R8WV50-F1
#
_entry.id   AF-A0A7R8WV50-F1
#
_cell.length_a   1.000
_cell.length_b   1.000
_cell.length_c   1.000
_cell.angle_alpha   90.00
_cell.angle_beta   90.00
_cell.angle_gamma   90.00
#
_symmetry.space_group_name_H-M   'P 1'
#
loop_
_entity.id
_entity.type
_entity.pdbx_description
1 polymer ?
#
loop_
_entity_poly.entity_id
_entity_poly.type
_entity_poly.pdbx_seq_one_letter_code
_entity_poly.pdbx_strand_id
1 'polypeptide(L)'
;MQKQPSPTIPQHVAIIMDGNGRWARSRMLPRTAGHKQGVSSAKKAIEYCSAKGVKALTLFAFSSENWKRPESEVSTLMELFMSALKREARHMAANNIKLRVVGDISRFPESLQATIAETQALTEGATGLRLQIAANYGGRADILQATKKLAKKALNGAVDIETIDEELFGRELYVGDLPDPDLFIRTGGETRISNFLLWQLAYTELYFTEVLWPAFGSENMDDAFEVFANRASLVLGIGFLETPWLALGLAFLFFIGSWEWAALTGVVGLYRRATYAGSVALLMMVLYFAPQWRLGGLFFSLATLCWLGILLFESAYEQSDDSAPRWQMVLRVTGFLLLPAAWLAMVELHRQHPSFLLFLLAISAAADSFAYFAGKRFGRTKLAPELSPGKSREGVLGGLAGVFLITLLFIVYMNMPLDRAIPFVLLCLLCGLVSVVGDLFESLMKREAGVKDSGWIIPGHGGILDRFDSHIAVAPVFVVGLQWIAGATGTIGVNTLDVISRNKDRFRVEALTANQNWQKLHQQCKEWRPRFAVLADETYAPALQKALVDSGLDDVQVLAGSAGLEHVASLPSVDQVMAGIVGAAGLLPTLAAARAGKRVLLANKEALVMSGSLFKQAIKTHGAELLPIDSEHNAIFQCLPFPHEGCLPQLGVERILLTGSGGPFRTVPVETLAKVTPEQACAHPNWVMGRKISVDSASMMNKGLEFIEACYLFGTTPSAIEIVVHPESIVHSMVSYEDGSVLAQMGNPDMRTPIAHAMAWPDRMQAGVEPLDFYSLSGLHFERPDPQRFPCLDLAQRAFSEGGSASAVLNAANEIAVQSFLDGEIPFTGIPETISNALDHRTQAEADSLEEILRADEESRMLSRRYIENTYKPLWKKVSGPDQTEYAIAAIPLGGYVKMLDEREADVPVAEQNRAFNRKP
;
A
#
# COMPACT_ATOMS: atom_id res chain seq x y z
N MET A 1 -25.54 -14.43 18.15
CA MET A 1 -26.59 -13.91 17.23
C MET A 1 -26.91 -12.48 17.61
N GLN A 2 -26.20 -11.50 17.04
CA GLN A 2 -26.56 -10.08 17.16
C GLN A 2 -27.32 -9.67 15.89
N LYS A 3 -28.46 -8.98 16.07
CA LYS A 3 -29.38 -8.54 15.01
C LYS A 3 -28.65 -7.63 14.01
N GLN A 4 -28.72 -7.97 12.72
CA GLN A 4 -28.32 -7.07 11.63
C GLN A 4 -29.23 -5.81 11.61
N PRO A 5 -28.69 -4.62 11.31
CA PRO A 5 -29.49 -3.39 11.14
C PRO A 5 -30.44 -3.50 9.94
N SER A 6 -31.60 -2.83 10.02
CA SER A 6 -32.61 -2.82 8.95
C SER A 6 -32.11 -2.11 7.68
N PRO A 7 -32.37 -2.64 6.48
CA PRO A 7 -31.92 -2.06 5.22
C PRO A 7 -32.47 -0.64 4.98
N THR A 8 -31.64 0.27 4.49
CA THR A 8 -31.99 1.64 4.07
C THR A 8 -32.95 1.63 2.88
N ILE A 9 -34.08 2.34 2.98
CA ILE A 9 -35.13 2.40 1.94
C ILE A 9 -35.01 3.71 1.12
N PRO A 10 -35.06 3.67 -0.23
CA PRO A 10 -34.97 4.88 -1.05
C PRO A 10 -36.17 5.81 -0.83
N GLN A 11 -35.94 7.12 -0.73
CA GLN A 11 -36.99 8.13 -0.55
C GLN A 11 -37.68 8.47 -1.87
N HIS A 12 -36.94 8.52 -2.99
CA HIS A 12 -37.49 8.74 -4.31
C HIS A 12 -37.01 7.67 -5.31
N VAL A 13 -37.96 6.96 -5.91
CA VAL A 13 -37.69 5.94 -6.94
C VAL A 13 -38.19 6.40 -8.30
N ALA A 14 -37.39 6.27 -9.36
CA ALA A 14 -37.78 6.54 -10.75
C ALA A 14 -37.76 5.25 -11.57
N ILE A 15 -38.79 4.94 -12.36
CA ILE A 15 -38.88 3.67 -13.10
C ILE A 15 -39.19 3.86 -14.58
N ILE A 16 -38.36 3.28 -15.45
CA ILE A 16 -38.67 3.05 -16.87
C ILE A 16 -39.25 1.66 -17.05
N MET A 17 -40.55 1.60 -17.37
CA MET A 17 -41.32 0.36 -17.55
C MET A 17 -41.16 -0.22 -18.96
N ASP A 18 -39.93 -0.56 -19.38
CA ASP A 18 -39.64 -1.09 -20.70
C ASP A 18 -39.73 -2.62 -20.78
N GLY A 19 -40.05 -3.14 -21.97
CA GLY A 19 -40.19 -4.58 -22.24
C GLY A 19 -41.60 -5.03 -22.61
N ASN A 20 -42.64 -4.20 -22.42
CA ASN A 20 -44.06 -4.53 -22.65
C ASN A 20 -44.32 -5.29 -23.96
N GLY A 21 -43.81 -4.76 -25.07
CA GLY A 21 -44.02 -5.36 -26.38
C GLY A 21 -43.17 -6.61 -26.64
N ARG A 22 -41.98 -6.69 -26.05
CA ARG A 22 -41.10 -7.87 -26.13
C ARG A 22 -41.70 -9.03 -25.33
N TRP A 23 -42.28 -8.74 -24.17
CA TRP A 23 -42.99 -9.70 -23.33
C TRP A 23 -44.24 -10.26 -24.03
N ALA A 24 -45.00 -9.41 -24.74
CA ALA A 24 -46.15 -9.86 -25.53
C ALA A 24 -45.71 -10.75 -26.70
N ARG A 25 -44.65 -10.34 -27.42
CA ARG A 25 -44.11 -11.09 -28.56
C ARG A 25 -43.62 -12.47 -28.15
N SER A 26 -42.90 -12.60 -27.03
CA SER A 26 -42.42 -13.91 -26.55
C SER A 26 -43.54 -14.86 -26.15
N ARG A 27 -44.77 -14.36 -26.00
CA ARG A 27 -45.99 -15.13 -25.69
C ARG A 27 -46.96 -15.22 -26.87
N MET A 28 -46.53 -14.82 -28.06
CA MET A 28 -47.38 -14.77 -29.27
C MET A 28 -48.66 -13.93 -29.09
N LEU A 29 -48.61 -12.90 -28.24
CA LEU A 29 -49.72 -11.97 -28.01
C LEU A 29 -49.51 -10.66 -28.80
N PRO A 30 -50.59 -9.94 -29.15
CA PRO A 30 -50.49 -8.58 -29.69
C PRO A 30 -49.73 -7.66 -28.74
N ARG A 31 -48.93 -6.73 -29.29
CA ARG A 31 -48.14 -5.76 -28.51
C ARG A 31 -48.98 -4.97 -27.48
N THR A 32 -50.23 -4.67 -27.82
CA THR A 32 -51.21 -4.00 -26.97
C THR A 32 -51.59 -4.79 -25.73
N ALA A 33 -51.55 -6.12 -25.77
CA ALA A 33 -51.79 -6.98 -24.61
C ALA A 33 -50.68 -6.81 -23.55
N GLY A 34 -49.43 -6.63 -23.99
CA GLY A 34 -48.31 -6.30 -23.11
C GLY A 34 -48.53 -4.99 -22.36
N HIS A 35 -48.91 -3.92 -23.06
CA HIS A 35 -49.21 -2.62 -22.45
C HIS A 35 -50.38 -2.67 -21.47
N LYS A 36 -51.45 -3.43 -21.78
CA LYS A 36 -52.57 -3.66 -20.85
C LYS A 36 -52.11 -4.31 -19.55
N GLN A 37 -51.30 -5.37 -19.64
CA GLN A 37 -50.75 -6.03 -18.47
C GLN A 37 -49.74 -5.13 -17.74
N GLY A 38 -49.02 -4.28 -18.46
CA GLY A 38 -48.11 -3.27 -17.90
C GLY A 38 -48.76 -2.31 -16.92
N VAL A 39 -50.02 -1.94 -17.13
CA VAL A 39 -50.79 -1.10 -16.19
C VAL A 39 -50.99 -1.81 -14.85
N SER A 40 -51.23 -3.12 -14.85
CA SER A 40 -51.38 -3.91 -13.63
C SER A 40 -50.08 -3.98 -12.82
N SER A 41 -48.94 -4.17 -13.49
CA SER A 41 -47.64 -4.15 -12.82
C SER A 41 -47.28 -2.77 -12.29
N ALA A 42 -47.71 -1.69 -12.97
CA ALA A 42 -47.48 -0.32 -12.49
C ALA A 42 -48.23 -0.06 -11.19
N LYS A 43 -49.48 -0.52 -11.11
CA LYS A 43 -50.28 -0.49 -9.88
C LYS A 43 -49.57 -1.22 -8.73
N LYS A 44 -49.10 -2.44 -8.97
CA LYS A 44 -48.37 -3.22 -7.95
C LYS A 44 -47.10 -2.51 -7.47
N ALA A 45 -46.35 -1.90 -8.39
CA ALA A 45 -45.15 -1.14 -8.02
C ALA A 45 -45.48 0.10 -7.18
N ILE A 46 -46.57 0.81 -7.50
CA ILE A 46 -47.06 1.96 -6.72
C ILE A 46 -47.45 1.53 -5.30
N GLU A 47 -48.27 0.49 -5.17
CA GLU A 47 -48.73 -0.05 -3.88
C GLU A 47 -47.54 -0.53 -3.04
N TYR A 48 -46.59 -1.20 -3.68
CA TYR A 48 -45.39 -1.68 -3.04
C TYR A 48 -44.50 -0.55 -2.51
N CYS A 49 -44.23 0.47 -3.33
CA CYS A 49 -43.43 1.62 -2.91
C CYS A 49 -44.11 2.38 -1.75
N SER A 50 -45.43 2.54 -1.83
CA SER A 50 -46.23 3.14 -0.76
C SER A 50 -46.11 2.33 0.54
N ALA A 51 -46.23 1.00 0.48
CA ALA A 51 -46.14 0.11 1.64
C ALA A 51 -44.75 0.08 2.28
N LYS A 52 -43.68 0.16 1.49
CA LYS A 52 -42.29 0.24 2.00
C LYS A 52 -41.92 1.63 2.53
N GLY A 53 -42.77 2.64 2.35
CA GLY A 53 -42.54 3.99 2.88
C GLY A 53 -41.72 4.91 1.98
N VAL A 54 -41.62 4.60 0.69
CA VAL A 54 -41.04 5.49 -0.32
C VAL A 54 -41.88 6.78 -0.38
N LYS A 55 -41.22 7.94 -0.44
CA LYS A 55 -41.87 9.26 -0.39
C LYS A 55 -42.27 9.78 -1.77
N ALA A 56 -41.53 9.42 -2.81
CA ALA A 56 -41.84 9.78 -4.18
C ALA A 56 -41.56 8.63 -5.16
N LEU A 57 -42.42 8.50 -6.17
CA LEU A 57 -42.27 7.51 -7.24
C LEU A 57 -42.52 8.19 -8.59
N THR A 58 -41.57 8.14 -9.51
CA THR A 58 -41.70 8.74 -10.85
C THR A 58 -41.68 7.66 -11.94
N LEU A 59 -42.81 7.43 -12.62
CA LEU A 59 -42.95 6.39 -13.64
C LEU A 59 -42.87 6.99 -15.05
N PHE A 60 -42.03 6.42 -15.92
CA PHE A 60 -41.96 6.83 -17.33
C PHE A 60 -43.02 6.09 -18.16
N ALA A 61 -44.17 6.74 -18.38
CA ALA A 61 -45.32 6.13 -19.02
C ALA A 61 -45.38 6.37 -20.55
N PHE A 62 -45.05 7.58 -21.01
CA PHE A 62 -45.08 7.91 -22.43
C PHE A 62 -44.00 8.93 -22.79
N SER A 63 -43.05 8.53 -23.64
CA SER A 63 -41.97 9.40 -24.11
C SER A 63 -42.47 10.34 -25.22
N SER A 64 -41.93 11.55 -25.27
CA SER A 64 -42.16 12.48 -26.40
C SER A 64 -41.72 11.93 -27.76
N GLU A 65 -40.88 10.89 -27.78
CA GLU A 65 -40.47 10.21 -29.01
C GLU A 65 -41.51 9.17 -29.48
N ASN A 66 -42.47 8.79 -28.64
CA ASN A 66 -43.48 7.78 -28.97
C ASN A 66 -44.52 8.26 -29.98
N TRP A 67 -44.60 9.57 -30.24
CA TRP A 67 -45.40 10.12 -31.35
C TRP A 67 -44.96 9.64 -32.74
N LYS A 68 -43.74 9.08 -32.88
CA LYS A 68 -43.25 8.49 -34.13
C LYS A 68 -43.80 7.08 -34.40
N ARG A 69 -44.53 6.49 -33.46
CA ARG A 69 -45.12 5.15 -33.59
C ARG A 69 -46.40 5.18 -34.46
N PRO A 70 -46.87 4.03 -34.96
CA PRO A 70 -48.13 3.97 -35.70
C PRO A 70 -49.30 4.59 -34.92
N GLU A 71 -50.15 5.34 -35.60
CA GLU A 71 -51.25 6.10 -35.00
C GLU A 71 -52.20 5.22 -34.17
N SER A 72 -52.48 4.00 -34.65
CA SER A 72 -53.28 3.01 -33.92
C SER A 72 -52.66 2.58 -32.58
N GLU A 73 -51.33 2.50 -32.49
CA GLU A 73 -50.62 2.20 -31.23
C GLU A 73 -50.69 3.39 -30.28
N VAL A 74 -50.49 4.61 -30.78
CA VAL A 74 -50.55 5.85 -29.99
C VAL A 74 -51.96 6.04 -29.41
N SER A 75 -53.00 5.93 -30.24
CA SER A 75 -54.41 6.05 -29.79
C SER A 75 -54.75 5.01 -28.72
N THR A 76 -54.30 3.76 -28.90
CA THR A 76 -54.49 2.71 -27.89
C THR A 76 -53.81 3.04 -26.56
N LEU A 77 -52.58 3.60 -26.59
CA LEU A 77 -51.87 4.01 -25.37
C LEU A 77 -52.59 5.15 -24.65
N MET A 78 -53.16 6.11 -25.38
CA MET A 78 -53.94 7.21 -24.80
C MET A 78 -55.22 6.70 -24.13
N GLU A 79 -55.95 5.80 -24.79
CA GLU A 79 -57.14 5.16 -24.21
C GLU A 79 -56.81 4.36 -22.95
N LEU A 80 -55.72 3.59 -22.97
CA LEU A 80 -55.26 2.84 -21.80
C LEU A 80 -54.87 3.76 -20.66
N PHE A 81 -54.19 4.87 -20.94
CA PHE A 81 -53.81 5.83 -19.91
C PHE A 81 -55.04 6.52 -19.30
N MET A 82 -55.99 6.97 -20.13
CA MET A 82 -57.26 7.55 -19.67
C MET A 82 -58.04 6.55 -18.80
N SER A 83 -58.16 5.29 -19.24
CA SER A 83 -58.86 4.23 -18.51
C SER A 83 -58.19 3.92 -17.17
N ALA A 84 -56.85 3.87 -17.14
CA ALA A 84 -56.09 3.65 -15.91
C ALA A 84 -56.30 4.79 -14.90
N LEU A 85 -56.21 6.05 -15.34
CA LEU A 85 -56.45 7.20 -14.46
C LEU A 85 -57.85 7.17 -13.84
N LYS A 86 -58.90 6.99 -14.66
CA LYS A 86 -60.29 6.94 -14.17
C LYS A 86 -60.52 5.82 -13.15
N ARG A 87 -59.93 4.65 -13.38
CA ARG A 87 -60.11 3.48 -12.50
C ARG A 87 -59.37 3.64 -11.18
N GLU A 88 -58.14 4.16 -11.22
CA GLU A 88 -57.27 4.21 -10.04
C GLU A 88 -57.41 5.52 -9.24
N ALA A 89 -58.06 6.56 -9.78
CA ALA A 89 -58.20 7.88 -9.14
C ALA A 89 -58.65 7.82 -7.66
N ARG A 90 -59.78 7.14 -7.39
CA ARG A 90 -60.31 6.99 -6.02
C ARG A 90 -59.43 6.11 -5.14
N HIS A 91 -58.82 5.08 -5.74
CA HIS A 91 -57.93 4.17 -5.04
C HIS A 91 -56.66 4.88 -4.57
N MET A 92 -56.07 5.74 -5.40
CA MET A 92 -54.92 6.55 -5.04
C MET A 92 -55.24 7.51 -3.89
N ALA A 93 -56.36 8.23 -3.96
CA ALA A 93 -56.80 9.11 -2.88
C ALA A 93 -57.02 8.35 -1.56
N ALA A 94 -57.66 7.18 -1.60
CA ALA A 94 -57.91 6.35 -0.42
C ALA A 94 -56.63 5.78 0.22
N ASN A 95 -55.59 5.53 -0.57
CA ASN A 95 -54.29 5.02 -0.10
C ASN A 95 -53.27 6.15 0.15
N ASN A 96 -53.73 7.39 0.29
CA ASN A 96 -52.89 8.55 0.58
C ASN A 96 -51.77 8.77 -0.48
N ILE A 97 -52.09 8.57 -1.76
CA ILE A 97 -51.16 8.75 -2.89
C ILE A 97 -51.54 10.02 -3.65
N LYS A 98 -50.62 10.97 -3.75
CA LYS A 98 -50.78 12.21 -4.52
C LYS A 98 -50.26 12.01 -5.94
N LEU A 99 -51.13 12.07 -6.94
CA LEU A 99 -50.75 11.94 -8.34
C LEU A 99 -50.47 13.30 -8.97
N ARG A 100 -49.40 13.38 -9.77
CA ARG A 100 -49.19 14.46 -10.73
C ARG A 100 -48.66 13.90 -12.05
N VAL A 101 -49.19 14.38 -13.17
CA VAL A 101 -48.73 14.05 -14.51
C VAL A 101 -47.77 15.13 -14.98
N VAL A 102 -46.60 14.72 -15.44
CA VAL A 102 -45.49 15.62 -15.81
C VAL A 102 -45.10 15.42 -17.27
N GLY A 103 -44.81 16.53 -17.97
CA GLY A 103 -44.58 16.56 -19.42
C GLY A 103 -45.55 17.48 -20.15
N ASP A 104 -45.46 17.51 -21.48
CA ASP A 104 -46.30 18.38 -22.32
C ASP A 104 -47.65 17.73 -22.63
N ILE A 105 -48.67 18.01 -21.82
CA ILE A 105 -50.00 17.43 -22.01
C ILE A 105 -50.83 18.09 -23.12
N SER A 106 -50.37 19.21 -23.69
CA SER A 106 -51.15 19.98 -24.68
C SER A 106 -51.45 19.21 -25.96
N ARG A 107 -50.64 18.19 -26.26
CA ARG A 107 -50.79 17.32 -27.42
C ARG A 107 -51.74 16.13 -27.19
N PHE A 108 -52.23 15.94 -25.97
CA PHE A 108 -53.20 14.90 -25.68
C PHE A 108 -54.63 15.31 -26.05
N PRO A 109 -55.54 14.35 -26.33
CA PRO A 109 -56.96 14.66 -26.52
C PRO A 109 -57.54 15.42 -25.32
N GLU A 110 -58.43 16.37 -25.56
CA GLU A 110 -59.05 17.20 -24.50
C GLU A 110 -59.71 16.34 -23.41
N SER A 111 -60.30 15.21 -23.77
CA SER A 111 -60.89 14.25 -22.84
C SER A 111 -59.87 13.65 -21.86
N LEU A 112 -58.64 13.38 -22.31
CA LEU A 112 -57.54 12.91 -21.47
C LEU A 112 -56.98 14.05 -20.62
N GLN A 113 -56.84 15.27 -21.16
CA GLN A 113 -56.42 16.44 -20.39
C GLN A 113 -57.37 16.73 -19.23
N ALA A 114 -58.69 16.71 -19.47
CA ALA A 114 -59.71 16.85 -18.45
C ALA A 114 -59.61 15.74 -17.38
N THR A 115 -59.44 14.48 -17.82
CA THR A 115 -59.28 13.34 -16.91
C THR A 115 -58.04 13.47 -16.01
N ILE A 116 -56.92 13.97 -16.56
CA ILE A 116 -55.69 14.23 -15.80
C ILE A 116 -55.96 15.30 -14.73
N ALA A 117 -56.59 16.42 -15.10
CA ALA A 117 -56.90 17.52 -14.19
C ALA A 117 -57.82 17.07 -13.04
N GLU A 118 -58.90 16.35 -13.36
CA GLU A 118 -59.82 15.77 -12.37
C GLU A 118 -59.11 14.82 -11.41
N THR A 119 -58.23 13.94 -11.92
CA THR A 119 -57.52 12.95 -11.10
C THR A 119 -56.49 13.61 -10.16
N GLN A 120 -55.76 14.61 -10.65
CA GLN A 120 -54.83 15.38 -9.82
C GLN A 120 -55.57 16.13 -8.71
N ALA A 121 -56.67 16.80 -9.04
CA ALA A 121 -57.49 17.51 -8.05
C ALA A 121 -58.03 16.57 -6.96
N LEU A 122 -58.46 15.36 -7.33
CA LEU A 122 -58.96 14.36 -6.38
C LEU A 122 -57.88 13.87 -5.40
N THR A 123 -56.60 13.86 -5.82
CA THR A 123 -55.48 13.36 -5.02
C THR A 123 -54.66 14.47 -4.35
N GLU A 124 -55.02 15.74 -4.55
CA GLU A 124 -54.24 16.91 -4.13
C GLU A 124 -54.00 16.96 -2.60
N GLY A 125 -54.99 16.50 -1.81
CA GLY A 125 -54.94 16.47 -0.34
C GLY A 125 -54.18 15.29 0.26
N ALA A 126 -53.69 14.35 -0.57
CA ALA A 126 -52.88 13.23 -0.09
C ALA A 126 -51.47 13.71 0.32
N THR A 127 -50.98 13.16 1.43
CA THR A 127 -49.68 13.50 2.06
C THR A 127 -48.68 12.34 2.05
N GLY A 128 -49.11 11.16 1.58
CA GLY A 128 -48.27 9.96 1.52
C GLY A 128 -47.38 9.94 0.28
N LEU A 129 -47.46 8.88 -0.53
CA LEU A 129 -46.58 8.72 -1.70
C LEU A 129 -46.89 9.80 -2.76
N ARG A 130 -45.88 10.57 -3.17
CA ARG A 130 -45.97 11.50 -4.30
C ARG A 130 -45.66 10.76 -5.60
N LEU A 131 -46.69 10.37 -6.34
CA LEU A 131 -46.60 9.67 -7.62
C LEU A 131 -46.54 10.66 -8.79
N GLN A 132 -45.46 10.64 -9.54
CA GLN A 132 -45.31 11.37 -10.79
C GLN A 132 -45.45 10.42 -11.98
N ILE A 133 -46.33 10.72 -12.93
CA ILE A 133 -46.41 9.99 -14.20
C ILE A 133 -45.86 10.87 -15.31
N ALA A 134 -44.69 10.52 -15.83
CA ALA A 134 -44.08 11.22 -16.95
C ALA A 134 -44.72 10.78 -18.27
N ALA A 135 -45.50 11.68 -18.86
CA ALA A 135 -46.30 11.45 -20.06
C ALA A 135 -46.11 12.57 -21.08
N ASN A 136 -45.86 12.19 -22.35
CA ASN A 136 -45.29 13.08 -23.37
C ASN A 136 -44.08 13.85 -22.83
N TYR A 137 -43.21 13.11 -22.14
CA TYR A 137 -42.05 13.64 -21.45
C TYR A 137 -40.76 13.28 -22.20
N GLY A 138 -39.80 14.19 -22.17
CA GLY A 138 -38.41 13.93 -22.54
C GLY A 138 -37.50 14.92 -21.82
N GLY A 139 -36.40 14.46 -21.24
CA GLY A 139 -35.50 15.26 -20.41
C GLY A 139 -34.88 16.44 -21.15
N ARG A 140 -34.56 16.29 -22.44
CA ARG A 140 -34.13 17.42 -23.28
C ARG A 140 -35.23 18.48 -23.43
N ALA A 141 -36.48 18.05 -23.56
CA ALA A 141 -37.62 18.97 -23.63
C ALA A 141 -37.91 19.61 -22.25
N ASP A 142 -37.66 18.90 -21.16
CA ASP A 142 -37.78 19.40 -19.78
C ASP A 142 -36.76 20.50 -19.49
N ILE A 143 -35.49 20.27 -19.83
CA ILE A 143 -34.43 21.30 -19.73
C ILE A 143 -34.81 22.51 -20.59
N LEU A 144 -35.23 22.29 -21.84
CA LEU A 144 -35.62 23.38 -22.73
C LEU A 144 -36.81 24.19 -22.20
N GLN A 145 -37.82 23.55 -21.60
CA GLN A 145 -38.96 24.28 -21.03
C GLN A 145 -38.58 25.06 -19.78
N ALA A 146 -37.72 24.51 -18.92
CA ALA A 146 -37.20 25.20 -17.75
C ALA A 146 -36.39 26.45 -18.16
N THR A 147 -35.50 26.32 -19.14
CA THR A 147 -34.78 27.46 -19.72
C THR A 147 -35.73 28.54 -20.26
N LYS A 148 -36.78 28.14 -21.00
CA LYS A 148 -37.79 29.08 -21.51
C LYS A 148 -38.58 29.77 -20.40
N LYS A 149 -38.89 29.07 -19.30
CA LYS A 149 -39.56 29.65 -18.13
C LYS A 149 -38.67 30.68 -17.44
N LEU A 150 -37.41 30.33 -17.17
CA LEU A 150 -36.43 31.24 -16.56
C LEU A 150 -36.18 32.47 -17.42
N ALA A 151 -36.00 32.30 -18.73
CA ALA A 151 -35.85 33.43 -19.65
C ALA A 151 -37.05 34.37 -19.61
N LYS A 152 -38.28 33.84 -19.56
CA LYS A 152 -39.49 34.67 -19.39
C LYS A 152 -39.55 35.37 -18.03
N LYS A 153 -39.15 34.69 -16.94
CA LYS A 153 -39.10 35.29 -15.61
C LYS A 153 -38.05 36.41 -15.55
N ALA A 154 -36.89 36.21 -16.18
CA ALA A 154 -35.85 37.22 -16.28
C ALA A 154 -36.30 38.44 -17.10
N LEU A 155 -36.90 38.22 -18.27
CA LEU A 155 -37.45 39.30 -19.10
C LEU A 155 -38.53 40.12 -18.38
N ASN A 156 -39.29 39.48 -17.50
CA ASN A 156 -40.33 40.13 -16.70
C ASN A 156 -39.81 40.72 -15.37
N GLY A 157 -38.49 40.69 -15.12
CA GLY A 157 -37.87 41.19 -13.89
C GLY A 157 -38.16 40.36 -12.63
N ALA A 158 -38.71 39.15 -12.77
CA ALA A 158 -39.05 38.28 -11.65
C ALA A 158 -37.86 37.45 -11.13
N VAL A 159 -36.79 37.33 -11.91
CA VAL A 159 -35.54 36.64 -11.56
C VAL A 159 -34.38 37.42 -12.17
N ASP A 160 -33.32 37.66 -11.40
CA ASP A 160 -32.09 38.22 -11.93
C ASP A 160 -31.25 37.12 -12.62
N ILE A 161 -30.76 37.39 -13.82
CA ILE A 161 -29.99 36.43 -14.62
C ILE A 161 -28.73 35.98 -13.88
N GLU A 162 -28.09 36.91 -13.15
CA GLU A 162 -26.88 36.61 -12.37
C GLU A 162 -27.16 35.71 -11.16
N THR A 163 -28.43 35.54 -10.78
CA THR A 163 -28.86 34.70 -9.64
C THR A 163 -29.35 33.31 -10.07
N ILE A 164 -29.34 33.00 -11.37
CA ILE A 164 -29.74 31.68 -11.86
C ILE A 164 -28.63 30.67 -11.57
N ASP A 165 -28.87 29.81 -10.58
CA ASP A 165 -28.00 28.69 -10.20
C ASP A 165 -28.67 27.33 -10.45
N GLU A 166 -27.96 26.24 -10.12
CA GLU A 166 -28.45 24.87 -10.31
C GLU A 166 -29.74 24.58 -9.53
N GLU A 167 -29.91 25.16 -8.35
CA GLU A 167 -31.09 24.95 -7.51
C GLU A 167 -32.31 25.63 -8.12
N LEU A 168 -32.16 26.91 -8.51
CA LEU A 168 -33.22 27.64 -9.17
C LEU A 168 -33.58 26.99 -10.52
N PHE A 169 -32.59 26.51 -11.27
CA PHE A 169 -32.83 25.78 -12.51
C PHE A 169 -33.60 24.47 -12.27
N GLY A 170 -33.16 23.67 -11.29
CA GLY A 170 -33.79 22.40 -10.92
C GLY A 170 -35.26 22.56 -10.54
N ARG A 171 -35.62 23.63 -9.81
CA ARG A 171 -36.99 23.95 -9.41
C ARG A 171 -37.93 24.24 -10.59
N GLU A 172 -37.41 24.65 -11.75
CA GLU A 172 -38.22 24.98 -12.93
C GLU A 172 -38.49 23.78 -13.85
N LEU A 173 -37.81 22.64 -13.60
CA LEU A 173 -38.08 21.37 -14.25
C LEU A 173 -39.44 20.80 -13.83
N TYR A 174 -40.00 19.89 -14.62
CA TYR A 174 -41.36 19.39 -14.37
C TYR A 174 -41.54 18.74 -13.00
N VAL A 175 -40.51 18.08 -12.46
CA VAL A 175 -40.50 17.42 -11.13
C VAL A 175 -39.65 18.18 -10.10
N GLY A 176 -39.38 19.47 -10.30
CA GLY A 176 -38.52 20.28 -9.44
C GLY A 176 -39.00 20.51 -8.00
N ASP A 177 -40.21 20.05 -7.67
CA ASP A 177 -40.79 20.04 -6.31
C ASP A 177 -40.48 18.74 -5.52
N LEU A 178 -39.85 17.77 -6.16
CA LEU A 178 -39.35 16.55 -5.53
C LEU A 178 -37.83 16.64 -5.33
N PRO A 179 -37.27 15.95 -4.32
CA PRO A 179 -35.85 15.66 -4.32
C PRO A 179 -35.49 14.84 -5.56
N ASP A 180 -34.22 14.85 -5.96
CA ASP A 180 -33.75 13.95 -7.01
C ASP A 180 -34.00 12.48 -6.64
N PRO A 181 -34.21 11.57 -7.62
CA PRO A 181 -34.38 10.15 -7.31
C PRO A 181 -33.14 9.58 -6.61
N ASP A 182 -33.35 8.79 -5.56
CA ASP A 182 -32.28 8.00 -4.94
C ASP A 182 -31.98 6.75 -5.77
N LEU A 183 -33.02 6.16 -6.37
CA LEU A 183 -32.93 4.92 -7.14
C LEU A 183 -33.71 5.03 -8.45
N PHE A 184 -33.04 4.78 -9.56
CA PHE A 184 -33.61 4.61 -10.88
C PHE A 184 -33.65 3.12 -11.23
N ILE A 185 -34.77 2.65 -11.73
CA ILE A 185 -34.97 1.26 -12.16
C ILE A 185 -35.34 1.27 -13.64
N ARG A 186 -34.65 0.46 -14.44
CA ARG A 186 -35.03 0.23 -15.83
C ARG A 186 -35.14 -1.25 -16.14
N THR A 187 -36.29 -1.62 -16.67
CA THR A 187 -36.61 -2.99 -17.06
C THR A 187 -36.29 -3.28 -18.52
N GLY A 188 -36.18 -4.56 -18.86
CA GLY A 188 -36.02 -5.06 -20.23
C GLY A 188 -34.63 -4.96 -20.85
N GLY A 189 -33.56 -5.06 -20.06
CA GLY A 189 -32.20 -5.34 -20.56
C GLY A 189 -31.52 -4.19 -21.30
N GLU A 190 -32.06 -2.98 -21.20
CA GLU A 190 -31.49 -1.79 -21.84
C GLU A 190 -30.73 -0.95 -20.80
N THR A 191 -29.47 -0.61 -21.08
CA THR A 191 -28.55 0.06 -20.13
C THR A 191 -28.41 1.56 -20.39
N ARG A 192 -29.52 2.24 -20.67
CA ARG A 192 -29.57 3.70 -20.91
C ARG A 192 -30.74 4.34 -20.19
N ILE A 193 -30.69 5.65 -19.95
CA ILE A 193 -31.78 6.39 -19.30
C ILE A 193 -32.87 6.86 -20.28
N SER A 194 -32.68 6.68 -21.60
CA SER A 194 -33.66 7.02 -22.67
C SER A 194 -34.33 8.39 -22.52
N ASN A 195 -33.54 9.44 -22.32
CA ASN A 195 -34.05 10.81 -22.25
C ASN A 195 -35.11 10.99 -21.13
N PHE A 196 -34.96 10.27 -20.01
CA PHE A 196 -35.80 10.38 -18.82
C PHE A 196 -35.00 11.07 -17.71
N LEU A 197 -35.59 12.10 -17.07
CA LEU A 197 -35.03 12.82 -15.91
C LEU A 197 -33.54 13.20 -16.04
N LEU A 198 -33.12 13.71 -17.20
CA LEU A 198 -31.69 13.93 -17.53
C LEU A 198 -30.93 14.78 -16.49
N TRP A 199 -31.61 15.75 -15.87
CA TRP A 199 -31.02 16.61 -14.85
C TRP A 199 -31.00 15.91 -13.49
N GLN A 200 -32.14 15.35 -13.08
CA GLN A 200 -32.32 14.77 -11.75
C GLN A 200 -31.55 13.47 -11.56
N LEU A 201 -31.22 12.74 -12.63
CA LEU A 201 -30.48 11.48 -12.55
C LEU A 201 -28.96 11.66 -12.38
N ALA A 202 -28.46 12.89 -12.23
CA ALA A 202 -27.02 13.17 -12.16
C ALA A 202 -26.31 12.38 -11.04
N TYR A 203 -26.97 12.19 -9.90
CA TYR A 203 -26.44 11.47 -8.74
C TYR A 203 -27.35 10.31 -8.28
N THR A 204 -28.28 9.89 -9.14
CA THR A 204 -29.21 8.79 -8.85
C THR A 204 -28.54 7.44 -9.06
N GLU A 205 -28.84 6.48 -8.19
CA GLU A 205 -28.37 5.11 -8.37
C GLU A 205 -29.13 4.38 -9.47
N LEU A 206 -28.41 3.80 -10.42
CA LEU A 206 -29.03 3.16 -11.58
C LEU A 206 -29.07 1.64 -11.41
N TYR A 207 -30.27 1.07 -11.44
CA TYR A 207 -30.53 -0.36 -11.44
C TYR A 207 -31.14 -0.79 -12.77
N PHE A 208 -30.45 -1.67 -13.49
CA PHE A 208 -30.89 -2.22 -14.78
C PHE A 208 -31.19 -3.70 -14.63
N THR A 209 -32.30 -4.16 -15.20
CA THR A 209 -32.67 -5.57 -15.15
C THR A 209 -33.13 -6.10 -16.51
N GLU A 210 -32.74 -7.32 -16.83
CA GLU A 210 -33.20 -8.09 -18.00
C GLU A 210 -34.70 -8.43 -17.92
N VAL A 211 -35.29 -8.37 -16.72
CA VAL A 211 -36.71 -8.67 -16.51
C VAL A 211 -37.55 -7.70 -17.35
N LEU A 212 -38.31 -8.24 -18.30
CA LEU A 212 -39.22 -7.46 -19.15
C LEU A 212 -40.41 -6.97 -18.33
N TRP A 213 -40.78 -5.70 -18.43
CA TRP A 213 -42.13 -5.28 -18.02
C TRP A 213 -43.17 -6.00 -18.89
N PRO A 214 -44.28 -6.55 -18.37
CA PRO A 214 -44.84 -6.49 -17.01
C PRO A 214 -44.36 -7.56 -16.01
N ALA A 215 -43.43 -8.44 -16.35
CA ALA A 215 -42.99 -9.52 -15.45
C ALA A 215 -42.27 -9.03 -14.19
N PHE A 216 -41.78 -7.79 -14.19
CA PHE A 216 -41.18 -7.15 -13.03
C PHE A 216 -42.19 -6.98 -11.88
N GLY A 217 -41.91 -7.63 -10.75
CA GLY A 217 -42.79 -7.71 -9.57
C GLY A 217 -42.14 -7.20 -8.29
N SER A 218 -42.77 -7.50 -7.15
CA SER A 218 -42.30 -7.11 -5.81
C SER A 218 -40.95 -7.71 -5.46
N GLU A 219 -40.69 -8.97 -5.83
CA GLU A 219 -39.39 -9.62 -5.60
C GLU A 219 -38.26 -8.87 -6.30
N ASN A 220 -38.47 -8.48 -7.56
CA ASN A 220 -37.48 -7.69 -8.30
C ASN A 220 -37.31 -6.27 -7.75
N MET A 221 -38.33 -5.75 -7.07
CA MET A 221 -38.25 -4.47 -6.37
C MET A 221 -37.50 -4.60 -5.04
N ASP A 222 -37.67 -5.71 -4.30
CA ASP A 222 -36.83 -6.06 -3.14
C ASP A 222 -35.37 -6.18 -3.57
N ASP A 223 -35.06 -6.86 -4.69
CA ASP A 223 -33.70 -6.95 -5.23
C ASP A 223 -33.09 -5.55 -5.49
N ALA A 224 -33.87 -4.67 -6.13
CA ALA A 224 -33.43 -3.31 -6.42
C ALA A 224 -33.21 -2.49 -5.14
N PHE A 225 -34.05 -2.68 -4.12
CA PHE A 225 -33.95 -2.00 -2.83
C PHE A 225 -32.82 -2.57 -1.97
N GLU A 226 -32.52 -3.86 -2.06
CA GLU A 226 -31.40 -4.50 -1.36
C GLU A 226 -30.06 -4.04 -1.92
N VAL A 227 -29.95 -3.94 -3.26
CA VAL A 227 -28.79 -3.31 -3.92
C VAL A 227 -28.65 -1.84 -3.51
N PHE A 228 -29.76 -1.14 -3.27
CA PHE A 228 -29.73 0.21 -2.70
C PHE A 228 -29.32 0.23 -1.22
N ALA A 229 -29.78 -0.74 -0.41
CA ALA A 229 -29.60 -0.75 1.04
C ALA A 229 -28.21 -1.18 1.52
N ASN A 230 -27.58 -2.15 0.84
CA ASN A 230 -26.30 -2.74 1.26
C ASN A 230 -25.07 -1.84 1.03
N ARG A 231 -25.29 -0.53 0.84
CA ARG A 231 -24.26 0.43 0.45
C ARG A 231 -23.46 0.99 1.62
N ALA A 232 -23.99 0.95 2.85
CA ALA A 232 -23.24 1.31 4.06
C ALA A 232 -22.40 0.14 4.62
N SER A 233 -22.82 -1.10 4.36
CA SER A 233 -22.14 -2.32 4.82
C SER A 233 -21.08 -2.82 3.84
N LEU A 234 -21.15 -2.47 2.55
CA LEU A 234 -20.11 -2.88 1.59
C LEU A 234 -18.78 -2.18 1.87
N VAL A 235 -18.75 -0.87 2.11
CA VAL A 235 -17.49 -0.11 2.28
C VAL A 235 -16.80 -0.44 3.61
N LEU A 236 -17.57 -0.56 4.71
CA LEU A 236 -17.04 -0.99 6.00
C LEU A 236 -16.71 -2.50 5.98
N GLY A 237 -17.57 -3.35 5.40
CA GLY A 237 -17.34 -4.80 5.32
C GLY A 237 -16.15 -5.17 4.44
N ILE A 238 -15.92 -4.46 3.33
CA ILE A 238 -14.73 -4.63 2.47
C ILE A 238 -13.46 -4.26 3.24
N GLY A 239 -13.49 -3.18 4.03
CA GLY A 239 -12.37 -2.79 4.90
C GLY A 239 -12.08 -3.74 6.07
N PHE A 240 -12.92 -4.76 6.31
CA PHE A 240 -12.70 -5.82 7.29
C PHE A 240 -12.56 -7.22 6.66
N LEU A 241 -12.50 -7.32 5.32
CA LEU A 241 -12.13 -8.56 4.65
C LEU A 241 -10.70 -8.94 5.04
N GLU A 242 -10.37 -10.24 5.01
CA GLU A 242 -8.96 -10.64 5.10
C GLU A 242 -8.18 -9.97 3.97
N THR A 243 -6.96 -9.50 4.27
CA THR A 243 -6.12 -8.70 3.35
C THR A 243 -6.04 -9.23 1.92
N PRO A 244 -5.98 -10.56 1.66
CA PRO A 244 -5.98 -11.08 0.30
C PRO A 244 -7.24 -10.78 -0.51
N TRP A 245 -8.42 -10.83 0.11
CA TRP A 245 -9.70 -10.57 -0.57
C TRP A 245 -9.91 -9.08 -0.81
N LEU A 246 -9.51 -8.24 0.13
CA LEU A 246 -9.49 -6.79 -0.06
C LEU A 246 -8.52 -6.38 -1.17
N ALA A 247 -7.30 -6.95 -1.19
CA ALA A 247 -6.30 -6.65 -2.21
C ALA A 247 -6.80 -7.01 -3.61
N LEU A 248 -7.48 -8.16 -3.74
CA LEU A 248 -8.11 -8.58 -4.99
C LEU A 248 -9.23 -7.63 -5.43
N GLY A 249 -10.09 -7.22 -4.50
CA GLY A 249 -11.17 -6.25 -4.77
C GLY A 249 -10.63 -4.88 -5.20
N LEU A 250 -9.62 -4.36 -4.50
CA LEU A 250 -8.95 -3.11 -4.86
C LEU A 250 -8.21 -3.25 -6.21
N ALA A 251 -7.61 -4.39 -6.51
CA ALA A 251 -6.90 -4.61 -7.78
C ALA A 251 -7.85 -4.55 -8.97
N PHE A 252 -9.07 -5.06 -8.80
CA PHE A 252 -10.11 -4.96 -9.83
C PHE A 252 -10.51 -3.50 -10.11
N LEU A 253 -10.68 -2.68 -9.07
CA LEU A 253 -10.99 -1.24 -9.23
C LEU A 253 -9.84 -0.50 -9.91
N PHE A 254 -8.60 -0.73 -9.48
CA PHE A 254 -7.43 -0.09 -10.05
C PHE A 254 -7.10 -0.57 -11.47
N PHE A 255 -7.45 -1.81 -11.84
CA PHE A 255 -7.40 -2.28 -13.22
C PHE A 255 -8.33 -1.45 -14.12
N ILE A 256 -9.56 -1.19 -13.66
CA ILE A 256 -10.48 -0.35 -14.41
C ILE A 256 -10.00 1.11 -14.47
N GLY A 257 -9.48 1.66 -13.37
CA GLY A 257 -8.90 3.00 -13.39
C GLY A 257 -7.71 3.12 -14.35
N SER A 258 -6.88 2.09 -14.46
CA SER A 258 -5.78 2.08 -15.43
C SER A 258 -6.24 2.05 -16.88
N TRP A 259 -7.39 1.42 -17.16
CA TRP A 259 -8.02 1.48 -18.47
C TRP A 259 -8.45 2.91 -18.84
N GLU A 260 -9.04 3.63 -17.89
CA GLU A 260 -9.44 5.03 -18.05
C GLU A 260 -8.22 5.95 -18.17
N TRP A 261 -7.16 5.69 -17.40
CA TRP A 261 -5.89 6.42 -17.49
C TRP A 261 -5.26 6.27 -18.87
N ALA A 262 -5.28 5.06 -19.42
CA ALA A 262 -4.84 4.81 -20.79
C ALA A 262 -5.66 5.64 -21.80
N ALA A 263 -6.99 5.69 -21.62
CA ALA A 263 -7.86 6.45 -22.49
C ALA A 263 -7.55 7.95 -22.45
N LEU A 264 -7.39 8.53 -21.24
CA LEU A 264 -7.05 9.94 -21.03
C LEU A 264 -5.70 10.31 -21.65
N THR A 265 -4.75 9.38 -21.62
CA THR A 265 -3.43 9.63 -22.16
C THR A 265 -3.31 9.36 -23.66
N GLY A 266 -4.43 9.21 -24.37
CA GLY A 266 -4.45 9.05 -25.83
C GLY A 266 -4.14 7.64 -26.33
N VAL A 267 -4.26 6.60 -25.48
CA VAL A 267 -4.14 5.20 -25.93
C VAL A 267 -5.41 4.82 -26.70
N VAL A 268 -5.30 4.54 -28.00
CA VAL A 268 -6.45 4.24 -28.88
C VAL A 268 -6.48 2.75 -29.26
N GLY A 269 -7.66 2.14 -29.20
CA GLY A 269 -7.89 0.74 -29.58
C GLY A 269 -8.02 -0.20 -28.38
N LEU A 270 -9.01 -1.09 -28.44
CA LEU A 270 -9.38 -2.02 -27.37
C LEU A 270 -8.18 -2.82 -26.86
N TYR A 271 -7.40 -3.38 -27.79
CA TYR A 271 -6.24 -4.20 -27.47
C TYR A 271 -5.15 -3.42 -26.72
N ARG A 272 -4.80 -2.21 -27.16
CA ARG A 272 -3.73 -1.42 -26.51
C ARG A 272 -4.15 -0.91 -25.12
N ARG A 273 -5.44 -0.59 -24.92
CA ARG A 273 -5.97 -0.26 -23.59
C ARG A 273 -6.00 -1.49 -22.67
N ALA A 274 -6.39 -2.65 -23.20
CA ALA A 274 -6.33 -3.92 -22.46
C ALA A 274 -4.89 -4.27 -22.10
N THR A 275 -3.94 -4.01 -23.00
CA THR A 275 -2.51 -4.20 -22.74
C THR A 275 -2.03 -3.24 -21.66
N TYR A 276 -2.41 -1.96 -21.70
CA TYR A 276 -2.04 -1.00 -20.64
C TYR A 276 -2.60 -1.44 -19.28
N ALA A 277 -3.91 -1.67 -19.20
CA ALA A 277 -4.57 -2.03 -17.95
C ALA A 277 -4.09 -3.39 -17.41
N GLY A 278 -3.93 -4.37 -18.32
CA GLY A 278 -3.35 -5.67 -17.99
C GLY A 278 -1.91 -5.56 -17.49
N SER A 279 -1.14 -4.62 -18.02
CA SER A 279 0.24 -4.35 -17.56
C SER A 279 0.25 -3.69 -16.17
N VAL A 280 -0.72 -2.82 -15.86
CA VAL A 280 -0.87 -2.23 -14.53
C VAL A 280 -1.34 -3.26 -13.49
N ALA A 281 -2.32 -4.12 -13.82
CA ALA A 281 -2.76 -5.19 -12.92
C ALA A 281 -1.68 -6.27 -12.72
N LEU A 282 -0.91 -6.59 -13.77
CA LEU A 282 0.25 -7.45 -13.64
C LEU A 282 1.28 -6.83 -12.68
N LEU A 283 1.52 -5.52 -12.78
CA LEU A 283 2.41 -4.80 -11.86
C LEU A 283 1.88 -4.81 -10.41
N MET A 284 0.57 -4.67 -10.20
CA MET A 284 -0.04 -4.84 -8.88
C MET A 284 0.13 -6.25 -8.31
N MET A 285 -0.16 -7.28 -9.10
CA MET A 285 0.01 -8.68 -8.67
C MET A 285 1.47 -8.97 -8.30
N VAL A 286 2.42 -8.47 -9.09
CA VAL A 286 3.86 -8.57 -8.80
C VAL A 286 4.19 -7.87 -7.48
N LEU A 287 3.68 -6.67 -7.25
CA LEU A 287 3.96 -5.88 -6.05
C LEU A 287 3.32 -6.45 -4.76
N TYR A 288 2.26 -7.24 -4.84
CA TYR A 288 1.56 -7.78 -3.66
C TYR A 288 2.24 -8.98 -3.01
N PHE A 289 2.95 -9.78 -3.80
CA PHE A 289 3.86 -10.82 -3.32
C PHE A 289 5.31 -10.31 -3.25
N ALA A 290 5.48 -8.98 -3.34
CA ALA A 290 6.75 -8.28 -3.22
C ALA A 290 7.05 -7.61 -1.84
N PRO A 291 8.25 -7.86 -1.28
CA PRO A 291 8.75 -7.56 0.08
C PRO A 291 8.55 -6.17 0.69
N GLN A 292 7.66 -6.07 1.68
CA GLN A 292 7.33 -4.97 2.62
C GLN A 292 8.40 -3.83 2.82
N TRP A 293 9.31 -3.85 3.82
CA TRP A 293 10.46 -2.90 4.01
C TRP A 293 11.33 -2.50 2.81
N ARG A 294 11.18 -3.03 1.58
CA ARG A 294 12.10 -2.58 0.53
C ARG A 294 11.48 -2.32 -0.86
N LEU A 295 10.65 -3.21 -1.40
CA LEU A 295 9.93 -2.91 -2.66
C LEU A 295 8.72 -2.01 -2.43
N GLY A 296 7.99 -2.20 -1.32
CA GLY A 296 6.90 -1.30 -0.93
C GLY A 296 7.44 0.10 -0.58
N GLY A 297 8.44 0.18 0.31
CA GLY A 297 9.02 1.45 0.77
C GLY A 297 9.61 2.34 -0.34
N LEU A 298 10.41 1.75 -1.25
CA LEU A 298 10.98 2.50 -2.38
C LEU A 298 9.90 2.92 -3.39
N PHE A 299 8.91 2.07 -3.64
CA PHE A 299 7.83 2.38 -4.59
C PHE A 299 6.90 3.48 -4.05
N PHE A 300 6.63 3.49 -2.75
CA PHE A 300 5.93 4.61 -2.11
C PHE A 300 6.75 5.89 -2.13
N SER A 301 8.08 5.79 -1.97
CA SER A 301 8.99 6.94 -2.04
C SER A 301 9.10 7.52 -3.46
N LEU A 302 9.19 6.66 -4.49
CA LEU A 302 9.20 7.08 -5.90
C LEU A 302 7.87 7.66 -6.35
N ALA A 303 6.74 7.10 -5.92
CA ALA A 303 5.43 7.69 -6.16
C ALA A 303 5.28 9.05 -5.46
N THR A 304 5.76 9.16 -4.20
CA THR A 304 5.80 10.43 -3.46
C THR A 304 6.66 11.48 -4.16
N LEU A 305 7.85 11.12 -4.64
CA LEU A 305 8.74 12.00 -5.40
C LEU A 305 8.16 12.36 -6.77
N CYS A 306 7.43 11.46 -7.42
CA CYS A 306 6.73 11.73 -8.67
C CYS A 306 5.63 12.78 -8.48
N TRP A 307 4.88 12.71 -7.38
CA TRP A 307 3.90 13.74 -7.02
C TRP A 307 4.54 15.10 -6.72
N LEU A 308 5.71 15.12 -6.07
CA LEU A 308 6.51 16.34 -5.89
C LEU A 308 7.05 16.88 -7.23
N GLY A 309 7.38 16.01 -8.17
CA GLY A 309 7.81 16.40 -9.52
C GLY A 309 6.67 16.97 -10.38
N ILE A 310 5.47 16.39 -10.28
CA ILE A 310 4.25 16.89 -10.95
C ILE A 310 3.90 18.30 -10.45
N LEU A 311 3.98 18.52 -9.13
CA LEU A 311 3.84 19.85 -8.50
C LEU A 311 4.76 20.92 -9.08
N LEU A 312 6.02 20.55 -9.32
CA LEU A 312 7.03 21.47 -9.85
C LEU A 312 6.89 21.68 -11.36
N PHE A 313 6.46 20.66 -12.10
CA PHE A 313 6.31 20.70 -13.55
C PHE A 313 5.08 21.53 -14.00
N GLU A 314 3.98 21.50 -13.24
CA GLU A 314 2.79 22.33 -13.51
C GLU A 314 3.14 23.82 -13.59
N SER A 315 4.07 24.30 -12.73
CA SER A 315 4.53 25.69 -12.74
C SER A 315 5.35 26.11 -13.96
N ALA A 316 5.84 25.14 -14.75
CA ALA A 316 6.72 25.36 -15.91
C ALA A 316 6.05 25.06 -17.26
N TYR A 317 4.96 24.28 -17.28
CA TYR A 317 4.31 23.80 -18.51
C TYR A 317 3.43 24.86 -19.21
N GLU A 318 3.01 25.93 -18.52
CA GLU A 318 2.22 27.05 -19.08
C GLU A 318 2.89 27.82 -20.24
N GLN A 319 4.10 27.43 -20.71
CA GLN A 319 4.88 28.18 -21.70
C GLN A 319 5.23 27.45 -23.02
N SER A 320 4.71 26.25 -23.33
CA SER A 320 5.05 25.56 -24.60
C SER A 320 3.86 25.02 -25.39
N ASP A 321 3.70 25.48 -26.64
CA ASP A 321 2.55 25.17 -27.53
C ASP A 321 2.81 23.95 -28.47
N ASP A 322 4.01 23.33 -28.43
CA ASP A 322 4.47 22.39 -29.47
C ASP A 322 4.86 20.98 -28.94
N SER A 323 4.47 20.62 -27.70
CA SER A 323 5.00 19.43 -26.99
C SER A 323 3.98 18.31 -26.67
N ALA A 324 2.73 18.45 -27.11
CA ALA A 324 1.60 17.58 -26.73
C ALA A 324 1.84 16.04 -26.86
N PRO A 325 2.49 15.50 -27.91
CA PRO A 325 2.71 14.05 -28.04
C PRO A 325 3.71 13.50 -27.01
N ARG A 326 4.71 14.30 -26.62
CA ARG A 326 5.73 13.91 -25.63
C ARG A 326 5.14 13.90 -24.23
N TRP A 327 4.27 14.85 -23.93
CA TRP A 327 3.62 14.96 -22.63
C TRP A 327 2.61 13.83 -22.38
N GLN A 328 1.82 13.43 -23.38
CA GLN A 328 0.95 12.25 -23.26
C GLN A 328 1.74 10.96 -22.97
N MET A 329 2.96 10.83 -23.51
CA MET A 329 3.86 9.71 -23.20
C MET A 329 4.33 9.76 -21.74
N VAL A 330 4.63 10.94 -21.20
CA VAL A 330 4.97 11.14 -19.78
C VAL A 330 3.79 10.77 -18.88
N LEU A 331 2.57 11.18 -19.23
CA LEU A 331 1.36 10.81 -18.49
C LEU A 331 1.09 9.30 -18.50
N ARG A 332 1.34 8.60 -19.61
CA ARG A 332 1.23 7.12 -19.68
C ARG A 332 2.18 6.46 -18.70
N VAL A 333 3.44 6.92 -18.67
CA VAL A 333 4.51 6.37 -17.83
C VAL A 333 4.27 6.67 -16.35
N THR A 334 3.75 7.85 -16.01
CA THR A 334 3.41 8.19 -14.63
C THR A 334 2.25 7.34 -14.10
N GLY A 335 1.22 7.04 -14.90
CA GLY A 335 0.15 6.11 -14.47
C GLY A 335 0.64 4.71 -14.09
N PHE A 336 1.72 4.22 -14.74
CA PHE A 336 2.36 2.95 -14.38
C PHE A 336 3.08 2.97 -13.03
N LEU A 337 3.43 4.16 -12.51
CA LEU A 337 4.04 4.32 -11.19
C LEU A 337 2.99 4.58 -10.13
N LEU A 338 2.08 5.51 -10.40
CA LEU A 338 1.18 6.06 -9.40
C LEU A 338 0.02 5.12 -9.06
N LEU A 339 -0.61 4.49 -10.06
CA LEU A 339 -1.77 3.61 -9.82
C LEU A 339 -1.43 2.37 -8.98
N PRO A 340 -0.36 1.60 -9.28
CA PRO A 340 0.01 0.48 -8.43
C PRO A 340 0.53 0.92 -7.06
N ALA A 341 1.16 2.09 -6.93
CA ALA A 341 1.74 2.54 -5.67
C ALA A 341 0.65 2.85 -4.67
N ALA A 342 -0.41 3.50 -5.14
CA ALA A 342 -1.57 3.78 -4.33
C ALA A 342 -2.33 2.52 -3.93
N TRP A 343 -2.54 1.60 -4.87
CA TRP A 343 -3.15 0.30 -4.57
C TRP A 343 -2.36 -0.45 -3.50
N LEU A 344 -1.04 -0.57 -3.67
CA LEU A 344 -0.16 -1.29 -2.73
C LEU A 344 -0.13 -0.59 -1.36
N ALA A 345 -0.14 0.74 -1.33
CA ALA A 345 -0.15 1.50 -0.09
C ALA A 345 -1.44 1.25 0.70
N MET A 346 -2.57 1.20 0.01
CA MET A 346 -3.86 0.89 0.63
C MET A 346 -3.89 -0.54 1.19
N VAL A 347 -3.34 -1.52 0.45
CA VAL A 347 -3.20 -2.90 0.94
C VAL A 347 -2.25 -2.98 2.14
N GLU A 348 -1.16 -2.21 2.13
CA GLU A 348 -0.17 -2.17 3.20
C GLU A 348 -0.72 -1.60 4.50
N LEU A 349 -1.44 -0.49 4.40
CA LEU A 349 -2.11 0.11 5.56
C LEU A 349 -3.10 -0.88 6.17
N HIS A 350 -3.84 -1.62 5.35
CA HIS A 350 -4.73 -2.67 5.85
C HIS A 350 -3.98 -3.84 6.50
N ARG A 351 -2.86 -4.27 5.90
CA ARG A 351 -2.01 -5.34 6.43
C ARG A 351 -1.41 -5.00 7.79
N GLN A 352 -1.05 -3.73 8.01
CA GLN A 352 -0.59 -3.23 9.31
C GLN A 352 -1.74 -3.19 10.32
N HIS A 353 -2.85 -2.54 9.97
CA HIS A 353 -4.09 -2.60 10.72
C HIS A 353 -5.25 -1.99 9.88
N PRO A 354 -6.43 -2.63 9.76
CA PRO A 354 -7.54 -2.13 8.94
C PRO A 354 -7.95 -0.67 9.20
N SER A 355 -7.79 -0.20 10.44
CA SER A 355 -8.10 1.19 10.80
C SER A 355 -7.22 2.24 10.11
N PHE A 356 -5.98 1.91 9.69
CA PHE A 356 -5.13 2.85 8.96
C PHE A 356 -5.63 3.11 7.55
N LEU A 357 -6.15 2.08 6.87
CA LEU A 357 -6.79 2.25 5.56
C LEU A 357 -8.10 3.05 5.68
N LEU A 358 -8.96 2.69 6.64
CA LEU A 358 -10.21 3.42 6.88
C LEU A 358 -9.97 4.89 7.27
N PHE A 359 -8.90 5.15 8.02
CA PHE A 359 -8.49 6.50 8.37
C PHE A 359 -8.00 7.29 7.15
N LEU A 360 -7.16 6.69 6.29
CA LEU A 360 -6.72 7.30 5.04
C LEU A 360 -7.91 7.73 4.17
N LEU A 361 -8.91 6.85 4.02
CA LEU A 361 -10.14 7.17 3.28
C LEU A 361 -10.93 8.32 3.93
N ALA A 362 -11.01 8.34 5.26
CA ALA A 362 -11.73 9.37 6.01
C ALA A 362 -11.07 10.76 5.90
N ILE A 363 -9.73 10.85 5.89
CA ILE A 363 -9.03 12.12 5.74
C ILE A 363 -9.17 12.69 4.32
N SER A 364 -9.13 11.87 3.27
CA SER A 364 -9.36 12.33 1.89
C SER A 364 -10.79 12.81 1.71
N ALA A 365 -11.78 12.06 2.20
CA ALA A 365 -13.19 12.46 2.11
C ALA A 365 -13.48 13.78 2.88
N ALA A 366 -12.81 13.98 4.02
CA ALA A 366 -12.91 15.23 4.77
C ALA A 366 -12.23 16.40 4.05
N ALA A 367 -11.09 16.17 3.38
CA ALA A 367 -10.39 17.19 2.61
C ALA A 367 -11.32 17.78 1.52
N ASP A 368 -11.95 16.93 0.71
CA ASP A 368 -12.80 17.35 -0.41
C ASP A 368 -14.08 18.05 0.05
N SER A 369 -14.74 17.47 1.06
CA SER A 369 -16.01 17.98 1.59
C SER A 369 -15.81 19.39 2.18
N PHE A 370 -14.80 19.56 3.02
CA PHE A 370 -14.54 20.85 3.64
C PHE A 370 -13.99 21.87 2.63
N ALA A 371 -13.20 21.44 1.65
CA ALA A 371 -12.72 22.31 0.58
C ALA A 371 -13.87 22.85 -0.29
N TYR A 372 -14.86 22.03 -0.61
CA TYR A 372 -16.06 22.46 -1.34
C TYR A 372 -16.84 23.53 -0.57
N PHE A 373 -17.20 23.29 0.69
CA PHE A 373 -18.00 24.24 1.47
C PHE A 373 -17.25 25.55 1.72
N ALA A 374 -15.97 25.49 2.08
CA ALA A 374 -15.17 26.70 2.29
C ALA A 374 -14.96 27.47 0.99
N GLY A 375 -14.68 26.77 -0.12
CA GLY A 375 -14.52 27.39 -1.43
C GLY A 375 -15.79 28.05 -1.95
N LYS A 376 -16.96 27.42 -1.78
CA LYS A 376 -18.25 28.01 -2.16
C LYS A 376 -18.61 29.25 -1.33
N ARG A 377 -18.31 29.23 -0.03
CA ARG A 377 -18.69 30.29 0.92
C ARG A 377 -17.73 31.48 0.93
N PHE A 378 -16.43 31.22 0.77
CA PHE A 378 -15.36 32.19 0.99
C PHE A 378 -14.34 32.29 -0.16
N GLY A 379 -14.44 31.43 -1.18
CA GLY A 379 -13.49 31.35 -2.28
C GLY A 379 -13.48 32.59 -3.15
N ARG A 380 -12.53 33.49 -2.89
CA ARG A 380 -12.29 34.71 -3.69
C ARG A 380 -11.07 34.55 -4.58
N THR A 381 -10.08 33.78 -4.12
CA THR A 381 -8.81 33.62 -4.82
C THR A 381 -8.77 32.26 -5.51
N LYS A 382 -8.94 32.25 -6.83
CA LYS A 382 -8.91 31.01 -7.63
C LYS A 382 -7.52 30.40 -7.64
N LEU A 383 -7.46 29.07 -7.55
CA LEU A 383 -6.19 28.34 -7.46
C LEU A 383 -5.57 28.10 -8.85
N ALA A 384 -6.36 27.54 -9.77
CA ALA A 384 -5.97 27.31 -11.16
C ALA A 384 -7.20 27.57 -12.06
N PRO A 385 -7.49 28.82 -12.44
CA PRO A 385 -8.74 29.21 -13.11
C PRO A 385 -8.98 28.49 -14.44
N GLU A 386 -7.91 28.17 -15.16
CA GLU A 386 -7.97 27.54 -16.49
C GLU A 386 -8.15 26.01 -16.39
N LEU A 387 -7.57 25.37 -15.37
CA LEU A 387 -7.64 23.92 -15.15
C LEU A 387 -8.86 23.50 -14.34
N SER A 388 -9.13 24.22 -13.24
CA SER A 388 -10.20 23.94 -12.29
C SER A 388 -10.81 25.24 -11.75
N PRO A 389 -11.79 25.83 -12.47
CA PRO A 389 -12.40 27.12 -12.11
C PRO A 389 -13.09 27.13 -10.73
N GLY A 390 -13.44 25.96 -10.22
CA GLY A 390 -14.11 25.77 -8.93
C GLY A 390 -13.19 25.84 -7.72
N LYS A 391 -11.88 25.56 -7.87
CA LYS A 391 -10.94 25.47 -6.75
C LYS A 391 -10.42 26.85 -6.33
N SER A 392 -10.38 27.09 -5.02
CA SER A 392 -9.91 28.35 -4.42
C SER A 392 -8.93 28.10 -3.29
N ARG A 393 -8.07 29.08 -2.99
CA ARG A 393 -7.12 29.01 -1.88
C ARG A 393 -7.85 28.88 -0.53
N GLU A 394 -8.97 29.58 -0.39
CA GLU A 394 -9.82 29.49 0.79
C GLU A 394 -10.47 28.10 0.94
N GLY A 395 -10.77 27.43 -0.18
CA GLY A 395 -11.15 26.02 -0.22
C GLY A 395 -10.04 25.09 0.31
N VAL A 396 -8.81 25.26 -0.15
CA VAL A 396 -7.66 24.44 0.33
C VAL A 396 -7.49 24.56 1.85
N LEU A 397 -7.59 25.77 2.40
CA LEU A 397 -7.53 25.99 3.86
C LEU A 397 -8.69 25.31 4.60
N GLY A 398 -9.89 25.31 4.01
CA GLY A 398 -11.04 24.55 4.52
C GLY A 398 -10.77 23.05 4.56
N GLY A 399 -10.24 22.49 3.48
CA GLY A 399 -9.88 21.06 3.39
C GLY A 399 -8.85 20.65 4.44
N LEU A 400 -7.80 21.45 4.64
CA LEU A 400 -6.79 21.18 5.68
C LEU A 400 -7.36 21.22 7.10
N ALA A 401 -8.31 22.12 7.37
CA ALA A 401 -9.01 22.15 8.66
C ALA A 401 -9.85 20.87 8.88
N GLY A 402 -10.49 20.35 7.82
CA GLY A 402 -11.19 19.07 7.85
C GLY A 402 -10.24 17.89 8.15
N VAL A 403 -9.10 17.83 7.45
CA VAL A 403 -8.05 16.81 7.68
C VAL A 403 -7.51 16.87 9.11
N PHE A 404 -7.23 18.07 9.62
CA PHE A 404 -6.78 18.26 11.00
C PHE A 404 -7.79 17.72 12.02
N LEU A 405 -9.08 18.01 11.84
CA LEU A 405 -10.14 17.54 12.74
C LEU A 405 -10.21 16.00 12.76
N ILE A 406 -10.23 15.35 11.60
CA ILE A 406 -10.27 13.87 11.51
C ILE A 406 -8.99 13.25 12.08
N THR A 407 -7.84 13.89 11.88
CA THR A 407 -6.56 13.44 12.44
C THR A 407 -6.54 13.49 13.97
N LEU A 408 -7.06 14.55 14.57
CA LEU A 408 -7.19 14.64 16.03
C LEU A 408 -8.10 13.54 16.59
N LEU A 409 -9.22 13.27 15.91
CA LEU A 409 -10.11 12.18 16.31
C LEU A 409 -9.43 10.81 16.22
N PHE A 410 -8.59 10.57 15.20
CA PHE A 410 -7.84 9.32 15.06
C PHE A 410 -6.69 9.18 16.06
N ILE A 411 -6.00 10.28 16.39
CA ILE A 411 -4.97 10.30 17.46
C ILE A 411 -5.60 9.92 18.80
N VAL A 412 -6.78 10.45 19.10
CA VAL A 412 -7.56 10.09 20.29
C VAL A 412 -7.99 8.62 20.23
N TYR A 413 -8.46 8.13 19.08
CA TYR A 413 -8.87 6.73 18.88
C TYR A 413 -7.70 5.74 19.04
N MET A 414 -6.52 6.05 18.50
CA MET A 414 -5.31 5.22 18.58
C MET A 414 -4.55 5.41 19.90
N ASN A 415 -5.01 6.30 20.78
CA ASN A 415 -4.32 6.69 22.01
C ASN A 415 -2.83 7.04 21.77
N MET A 416 -2.56 7.82 20.73
CA MET A 416 -1.19 8.10 20.26
C MET A 416 -0.50 9.17 21.15
N PRO A 417 0.74 8.92 21.63
CA PRO A 417 1.43 9.85 22.51
C PRO A 417 1.89 11.12 21.76
N LEU A 418 1.97 12.26 22.45
CA LEU A 418 2.15 13.60 21.86
C LEU A 418 3.37 13.74 20.94
N ASP A 419 4.47 13.08 21.27
CA ASP A 419 5.72 13.04 20.52
C ASP A 419 5.61 12.33 19.16
N ARG A 420 4.69 11.37 19.05
CA ARG A 420 4.30 10.75 17.76
C ARG A 420 3.10 11.46 17.12
N ALA A 421 2.21 12.02 17.94
CA ALA A 421 1.03 12.73 17.48
C ALA A 421 1.40 13.97 16.66
N ILE A 422 2.43 14.73 17.06
CA ILE A 422 2.87 15.93 16.33
C ILE A 422 3.39 15.60 14.91
N PRO A 423 4.40 14.73 14.71
CA PRO A 423 4.84 14.35 13.37
C PRO A 423 3.73 13.64 12.58
N PHE A 424 2.83 12.92 13.26
CA PHE A 424 1.66 12.31 12.63
C PHE A 424 0.62 13.34 12.15
N VAL A 425 0.35 14.41 12.92
CA VAL A 425 -0.47 15.54 12.49
C VAL A 425 0.17 16.22 11.27
N LEU A 426 1.48 16.48 11.31
CA LEU A 426 2.20 17.11 10.20
C LEU A 426 2.14 16.25 8.93
N LEU A 427 2.29 14.93 9.06
CA LEU A 427 2.10 13.99 7.96
C LEU A 427 0.68 14.06 7.39
N CYS A 428 -0.34 14.05 8.24
CA CYS A 428 -1.73 14.10 7.77
C CYS A 428 -2.05 15.43 7.08
N LEU A 429 -1.52 16.56 7.57
CA LEU A 429 -1.65 17.85 6.90
C LEU A 429 -0.92 17.88 5.54
N LEU A 430 0.26 17.26 5.44
CA LEU A 430 0.95 17.08 4.16
C LEU A 430 0.11 16.22 3.19
N CYS A 431 -0.49 15.15 3.68
CA CYS A 431 -1.45 14.33 2.93
C CYS A 431 -2.64 15.17 2.43
N GLY A 432 -3.20 16.05 3.24
CA GLY A 432 -4.27 16.97 2.83
C GLY A 432 -3.84 17.93 1.71
N LEU A 433 -2.60 18.43 1.74
CA LEU A 433 -2.04 19.26 0.66
C LEU A 433 -1.82 18.45 -0.62
N VAL A 434 -1.26 17.26 -0.51
CA VAL A 434 -1.00 16.34 -1.64
C VAL A 434 -2.30 15.88 -2.30
N SER A 435 -3.39 15.75 -1.54
CA SER A 435 -4.73 15.46 -2.09
C SER A 435 -5.15 16.49 -3.15
N VAL A 436 -4.98 17.79 -2.87
CA VAL A 436 -5.37 18.87 -3.78
C VAL A 436 -4.60 18.80 -5.10
N VAL A 437 -3.33 18.40 -5.03
CA VAL A 437 -2.44 18.21 -6.18
C VAL A 437 -2.90 17.04 -7.03
N GLY A 438 -3.23 15.92 -6.38
CA GLY A 438 -3.75 14.72 -7.04
C GLY A 438 -4.91 15.05 -7.98
N ASP A 439 -5.90 15.75 -7.43
CA ASP A 439 -7.09 16.13 -8.17
C ASP A 439 -6.84 17.19 -9.26
N LEU A 440 -5.88 18.11 -9.06
CA LEU A 440 -5.52 19.12 -10.08
C LEU A 440 -4.83 18.45 -11.27
N PHE A 441 -3.92 17.51 -10.99
CA PHE A 441 -3.25 16.72 -12.02
C PHE A 441 -4.23 15.89 -12.84
N GLU A 442 -5.19 15.23 -12.19
CA GLU A 442 -6.21 14.47 -12.90
C GLU A 442 -7.11 15.40 -13.75
N SER A 443 -7.43 16.59 -13.24
CA SER A 443 -8.14 17.63 -14.00
C SER A 443 -7.36 18.08 -15.24
N LEU A 444 -6.04 18.29 -15.12
CA LEU A 444 -5.15 18.64 -16.23
C LEU A 444 -5.18 17.56 -17.32
N MET A 445 -5.04 16.29 -16.94
CA MET A 445 -5.07 15.17 -17.89
C MET A 445 -6.39 15.11 -18.68
N LYS A 446 -7.52 15.36 -18.01
CA LYS A 446 -8.85 15.43 -18.66
C LYS A 446 -8.91 16.54 -19.71
N ARG A 447 -8.40 17.74 -19.37
CA ARG A 447 -8.39 18.90 -20.28
C ARG A 447 -7.57 18.64 -21.54
N GLU A 448 -6.41 18.03 -21.39
CA GLU A 448 -5.55 17.70 -22.54
C GLU A 448 -6.11 16.61 -23.44
N ALA A 449 -6.83 15.65 -22.84
CA ALA A 449 -7.57 14.64 -23.57
C ALA A 449 -8.81 15.18 -24.27
N GLY A 450 -9.18 16.45 -24.02
CA GLY A 450 -10.40 17.09 -24.52
C GLY A 450 -11.68 16.48 -23.96
N VAL A 451 -11.60 15.78 -22.83
CA VAL A 451 -12.75 15.14 -22.17
C VAL A 451 -12.99 15.74 -20.79
N LYS A 452 -14.23 15.67 -20.30
CA LYS A 452 -14.56 16.07 -18.93
C LYS A 452 -14.45 14.91 -17.94
N ASP A 453 -14.81 13.72 -18.42
CA ASP A 453 -15.00 12.51 -17.62
C ASP A 453 -13.98 11.45 -18.10
N SER A 454 -13.37 10.73 -17.16
CA SER A 454 -12.33 9.72 -17.42
C SER A 454 -12.90 8.40 -17.97
N GLY A 455 -14.17 8.13 -17.71
CA GLY A 455 -14.90 6.95 -18.14
C GLY A 455 -16.42 7.08 -18.00
N TRP A 456 -17.13 5.96 -18.14
CA TRP A 456 -18.60 5.91 -18.09
C TRP A 456 -19.14 4.70 -17.32
N ILE A 457 -18.23 3.95 -16.67
CA ILE A 457 -18.54 2.68 -16.00
C ILE A 457 -19.44 2.90 -14.78
N ILE A 458 -19.30 4.06 -14.12
CA ILE A 458 -20.21 4.52 -13.07
C ILE A 458 -20.90 5.79 -13.58
N PRO A 459 -22.13 5.69 -14.09
CA PRO A 459 -22.86 6.85 -14.60
C PRO A 459 -22.99 7.96 -13.56
N GLY A 460 -22.77 9.22 -13.95
CA GLY A 460 -22.84 10.39 -13.06
C GLY A 460 -21.57 10.68 -12.24
N HIS A 461 -20.57 9.79 -12.28
CA HIS A 461 -19.40 9.86 -11.39
C HIS A 461 -18.07 10.16 -12.10
N GLY A 462 -18.09 10.49 -13.39
CA GLY A 462 -16.89 10.82 -14.18
C GLY A 462 -16.07 9.60 -14.64
N GLY A 463 -15.94 8.58 -13.79
CA GLY A 463 -15.19 7.34 -14.04
C GLY A 463 -14.82 6.64 -12.74
N ILE A 464 -14.09 5.53 -12.82
CA ILE A 464 -13.52 4.84 -11.65
C ILE A 464 -12.27 5.56 -11.12
N LEU A 465 -11.48 6.21 -11.98
CA LEU A 465 -10.37 7.07 -11.54
C LEU A 465 -10.83 8.20 -10.61
N ASP A 466 -11.98 8.81 -10.94
CA ASP A 466 -12.63 9.85 -10.12
C ASP A 466 -13.05 9.37 -8.70
N ARG A 467 -12.88 8.07 -8.36
CA ARG A 467 -13.21 7.53 -7.02
C ARG A 467 -11.99 7.38 -6.11
N PHE A 468 -10.78 7.39 -6.67
CA PHE A 468 -9.54 7.25 -5.90
C PHE A 468 -8.41 8.16 -6.39
N ASP A 469 -8.71 9.15 -7.24
CA ASP A 469 -7.84 10.21 -7.75
C ASP A 469 -6.90 10.84 -6.69
N SER A 470 -7.46 11.36 -5.61
CA SER A 470 -6.70 11.89 -4.46
C SER A 470 -5.87 10.80 -3.79
N HIS A 471 -6.40 9.59 -3.66
CA HIS A 471 -5.74 8.46 -3.01
C HIS A 471 -4.53 7.95 -3.81
N ILE A 472 -4.51 8.18 -5.13
CA ILE A 472 -3.34 7.93 -5.98
C ILE A 472 -2.13 8.73 -5.47
N ALA A 473 -2.39 9.92 -4.93
CA ALA A 473 -1.40 10.81 -4.36
C ALA A 473 -1.16 10.57 -2.86
N VAL A 474 -2.24 10.43 -2.09
CA VAL A 474 -2.17 10.48 -0.63
C VAL A 474 -1.69 9.16 -0.01
N ALA A 475 -2.12 8.01 -0.54
CA ALA A 475 -1.82 6.71 0.07
C ALA A 475 -0.31 6.41 0.16
N PRO A 476 0.50 6.63 -0.89
CA PRO A 476 1.93 6.41 -0.83
C PRO A 476 2.64 7.32 0.18
N VAL A 477 2.28 8.61 0.22
CA VAL A 477 2.86 9.61 1.14
C VAL A 477 2.61 9.22 2.59
N PHE A 478 1.40 8.77 2.89
CA PHE A 478 0.98 8.38 4.23
C PHE A 478 1.77 7.18 4.77
N VAL A 479 2.02 6.15 3.94
CA VAL A 479 2.82 4.99 4.35
C VAL A 479 4.28 5.36 4.62
N VAL A 480 4.89 6.19 3.77
CA VAL A 480 6.28 6.64 3.96
C VAL A 480 6.42 7.43 5.25
N GLY A 481 5.50 8.35 5.54
CA GLY A 481 5.56 9.14 6.77
C GLY A 481 5.36 8.32 8.04
N LEU A 482 4.53 7.28 8.01
CA LEU A 482 4.34 6.36 9.15
C LEU A 482 5.63 5.58 9.47
N GLN A 483 6.37 5.13 8.43
CA GLN A 483 7.61 4.38 8.60
C GLN A 483 8.70 5.20 9.30
N TRP A 484 8.70 6.52 9.14
CA TRP A 484 9.70 7.41 9.73
C TRP A 484 9.53 7.64 11.25
N ILE A 485 8.42 7.21 11.86
CA ILE A 485 8.07 7.54 13.26
C ILE A 485 8.54 6.45 14.30
N ALA A 486 9.27 5.38 13.92
CA ALA A 486 9.27 4.10 14.69
C ALA A 486 10.53 3.50 15.43
N GLY A 487 11.79 3.98 15.45
CA GLY A 487 12.96 3.08 15.77
C GLY A 487 13.90 3.31 17.00
N ALA A 488 14.09 2.28 17.90
CA ALA A 488 15.28 1.88 18.74
C ALA A 488 15.02 0.96 19.98
N THR A 489 14.42 -0.22 19.76
CA THR A 489 13.78 -1.09 20.77
C THR A 489 14.20 -2.56 20.68
N GLY A 490 15.46 -2.84 20.31
CA GLY A 490 15.90 -4.12 19.70
C GLY A 490 15.72 -5.39 20.54
N THR A 491 15.55 -6.54 19.84
CA THR A 491 15.18 -7.85 20.41
C THR A 491 16.20 -8.42 21.40
N ILE A 492 17.52 -8.35 21.12
CA ILE A 492 18.57 -8.85 22.02
C ILE A 492 18.55 -8.09 23.35
N GLY A 493 18.49 -6.76 23.32
CA GLY A 493 18.42 -5.95 24.53
C GLY A 493 17.20 -6.25 25.40
N VAL A 494 16.04 -6.50 24.78
CA VAL A 494 14.82 -6.93 25.49
C VAL A 494 15.02 -8.31 26.13
N ASN A 495 15.57 -9.28 25.41
CA ASN A 495 15.81 -10.63 25.93
C ASN A 495 16.84 -10.65 27.06
N THR A 496 17.88 -9.81 26.99
CA THR A 496 18.85 -9.64 28.07
C THR A 496 18.19 -9.11 29.34
N LEU A 497 17.34 -8.08 29.22
CA LEU A 497 16.59 -7.57 30.38
C LEU A 497 15.59 -8.61 30.92
N ASP A 498 14.99 -9.43 30.07
CA ASP A 498 14.14 -10.55 30.46
C ASP A 498 14.94 -11.56 31.32
N VAL A 499 16.13 -11.98 30.88
CA VAL A 499 17.01 -12.88 31.64
C VAL A 499 17.44 -12.24 32.97
N ILE A 500 17.83 -10.96 32.98
CA ILE A 500 18.20 -10.24 34.21
C ILE A 500 17.03 -10.19 35.19
N SER A 501 15.80 -9.99 34.71
CA SER A 501 14.62 -9.86 35.58
C SER A 501 14.32 -11.10 36.42
N ARG A 502 14.80 -12.26 35.97
CA ARG A 502 14.70 -13.56 36.65
C ARG A 502 15.88 -13.85 37.59
N ASN A 503 16.94 -13.06 37.51
CA ASN A 503 18.20 -13.25 38.25
C ASN A 503 18.67 -11.93 38.90
N LYS A 504 17.73 -11.14 39.44
CA LYS A 504 17.99 -9.77 39.96
C LYS A 504 18.96 -9.72 41.13
N ASP A 505 19.13 -10.81 41.85
CA ASP A 505 20.10 -10.98 42.93
C ASP A 505 21.54 -11.05 42.42
N ARG A 506 21.75 -11.35 41.14
CA ARG A 506 23.08 -11.55 40.53
C ARG A 506 23.54 -10.40 39.64
N PHE A 507 22.62 -9.60 39.10
CA PHE A 507 22.93 -8.59 38.10
C PHE A 507 22.32 -7.23 38.44
N ARG A 508 23.07 -6.17 38.15
CA ARG A 508 22.60 -4.79 38.18
C ARG A 508 22.82 -4.17 36.80
N VAL A 509 21.81 -3.46 36.30
CA VAL A 509 21.91 -2.71 35.04
C VAL A 509 22.57 -1.35 35.35
N GLU A 510 23.82 -1.17 34.95
CA GLU A 510 24.54 0.11 35.14
C GLU A 510 24.20 1.14 34.06
N ALA A 511 24.05 0.69 32.82
CA ALA A 511 23.76 1.54 31.66
C ALA A 511 22.79 0.87 30.69
N LEU A 512 21.94 1.68 30.04
CA LEU A 512 21.09 1.26 28.92
C LEU A 512 21.37 2.13 27.69
N THR A 513 21.33 1.53 26.51
CA THR A 513 21.66 2.22 25.25
C THR A 513 20.61 1.97 24.19
N ALA A 514 20.30 2.97 23.37
CA ALA A 514 19.46 2.85 22.19
C ALA A 514 19.99 3.74 21.04
N ASN A 515 19.48 3.58 19.83
CA ASN A 515 19.78 4.49 18.72
C ASN A 515 18.96 5.80 18.82
N GLN A 516 17.66 5.75 18.52
CA GLN A 516 16.73 6.90 18.44
C GLN A 516 15.47 6.83 19.33
N ASN A 517 14.88 5.66 19.58
CA ASN A 517 13.68 5.43 20.41
C ASN A 517 13.98 5.60 21.91
N TRP A 518 14.13 6.87 22.24
CA TRP A 518 14.24 7.40 23.57
C TRP A 518 13.02 7.08 24.43
N GLN A 519 11.83 6.87 23.84
CA GLN A 519 10.59 6.58 24.58
C GLN A 519 10.64 5.22 25.26
N LYS A 520 11.06 4.16 24.55
CA LYS A 520 11.23 2.84 25.15
C LYS A 520 12.44 2.83 26.08
N LEU A 521 13.53 3.51 25.71
CA LEU A 521 14.68 3.65 26.60
C LEU A 521 14.28 4.32 27.92
N HIS A 522 13.43 5.34 27.87
CA HIS A 522 12.84 5.98 29.04
C HIS A 522 11.96 5.01 29.87
N GLN A 523 11.10 4.21 29.23
CA GLN A 523 10.32 3.18 29.94
C GLN A 523 11.22 2.15 30.63
N GLN A 524 12.31 1.72 29.97
CA GLN A 524 13.27 0.80 30.56
C GLN A 524 14.04 1.47 31.71
N CYS A 525 14.39 2.75 31.60
CA CYS A 525 15.00 3.49 32.71
C CYS A 525 14.08 3.58 33.94
N LYS A 526 12.76 3.68 33.75
CA LYS A 526 11.79 3.64 34.87
C LYS A 526 11.83 2.34 35.65
N GLU A 527 11.93 1.23 34.93
CA GLU A 527 11.92 -0.11 35.53
C GLU A 527 13.27 -0.45 36.16
N TRP A 528 14.36 -0.14 35.47
CA TRP A 528 15.71 -0.63 35.80
C TRP A 528 16.58 0.37 36.54
N ARG A 529 16.23 1.66 36.49
CA ARG A 529 16.97 2.78 37.12
C ARG A 529 18.49 2.68 36.91
N PRO A 530 18.97 2.59 35.66
CA PRO A 530 20.40 2.57 35.39
C PRO A 530 21.03 3.91 35.77
N ARG A 531 22.33 3.92 36.05
CA ARG A 531 23.06 5.17 36.27
C ARG A 531 23.18 6.00 34.98
N PHE A 532 23.30 5.33 33.84
CA PHE A 532 23.44 5.99 32.54
C PHE A 532 22.40 5.51 31.52
N ALA A 533 21.92 6.44 30.68
CA ALA A 533 21.14 6.14 29.50
C ALA A 533 21.78 6.79 28.27
N VAL A 534 22.05 6.04 27.21
CA VAL A 534 22.77 6.56 26.03
C VAL A 534 21.91 6.46 24.78
N LEU A 535 21.83 7.54 24.00
CA LEU A 535 21.29 7.53 22.65
C LEU A 535 22.41 7.71 21.63
N ALA A 536 22.57 6.75 20.72
CA ALA A 536 23.57 6.85 19.65
C ALA A 536 23.26 8.04 18.72
N ASP A 537 21.99 8.34 18.50
CA ASP A 537 21.56 9.55 17.82
C ASP A 537 21.38 10.70 18.82
N GLU A 538 22.31 11.66 18.75
CA GLU A 538 22.39 12.77 19.69
C GLU A 538 21.15 13.67 19.68
N THR A 539 20.41 13.66 18.56
CA THR A 539 19.22 14.50 18.36
C THR A 539 18.15 14.24 19.42
N TYR A 540 18.05 13.01 19.94
CA TYR A 540 16.99 12.59 20.86
C TYR A 540 17.39 12.64 22.34
N ALA A 541 18.68 12.84 22.65
CA ALA A 541 19.17 12.90 24.03
C ALA A 541 18.50 13.99 24.89
N PRO A 542 18.23 15.22 24.39
CA PRO A 542 17.52 16.23 25.17
C PRO A 542 16.09 15.82 25.54
N ALA A 543 15.39 15.13 24.64
CA ALA A 543 14.02 14.66 24.88
C ALA A 543 14.00 13.56 25.96
N LEU A 544 14.95 12.62 25.91
CA LEU A 544 15.14 11.61 26.94
C LEU A 544 15.41 12.23 28.32
N GLN A 545 16.36 13.16 28.38
CA GLN A 545 16.76 13.81 29.62
C GLN A 545 15.58 14.52 30.28
N LYS A 546 14.80 15.25 29.49
CA LYS A 546 13.59 15.91 29.99
C LYS A 546 12.58 14.89 30.53
N ALA A 547 12.31 13.83 29.79
CA ALA A 547 11.32 12.82 30.18
C ALA A 547 11.68 12.06 31.48
N LEU A 548 12.99 11.81 31.69
CA LEU A 548 13.51 11.21 32.92
C LEU A 548 13.32 12.14 34.13
N VAL A 549 13.67 13.43 33.99
CA VAL A 549 13.45 14.43 35.03
C VAL A 549 11.97 14.58 35.36
N ASP A 550 11.11 14.69 34.34
CA ASP A 550 9.64 14.78 34.51
C ASP A 550 9.06 13.54 35.22
N SER A 551 9.78 12.41 35.18
CA SER A 551 9.39 11.15 35.83
C SER A 551 10.07 10.90 37.18
N GLY A 552 10.81 11.87 37.72
CA GLY A 552 11.53 11.76 39.00
C GLY A 552 12.74 10.81 38.95
N LEU A 553 13.42 10.76 37.80
CA LEU A 553 14.64 9.98 37.55
C LEU A 553 15.79 10.94 37.14
N ASP A 554 15.94 12.04 37.87
CA ASP A 554 16.98 13.05 37.67
C ASP A 554 18.39 12.54 37.99
N ASP A 555 18.49 11.38 38.65
CA ASP A 555 19.72 10.66 38.93
C ASP A 555 20.27 9.86 37.74
N VAL A 556 19.45 9.61 36.71
CA VAL A 556 19.88 8.92 35.48
C VAL A 556 20.57 9.92 34.55
N GLN A 557 21.86 9.74 34.31
CA GLN A 557 22.64 10.61 33.44
C GLN A 557 22.47 10.23 31.96
N VAL A 558 21.97 11.15 31.14
CA VAL A 558 21.87 10.94 29.69
C VAL A 558 23.17 11.30 28.99
N LEU A 559 23.69 10.36 28.19
CA LEU A 559 24.82 10.57 27.29
C LEU A 559 24.36 10.38 25.83
N ALA A 560 25.19 10.79 24.89
CA ALA A 560 24.83 10.78 23.48
C ALA A 560 26.02 10.38 22.59
N GLY A 561 25.72 9.87 21.39
CA GLY A 561 26.70 9.60 20.35
C GLY A 561 27.59 8.38 20.59
N SER A 562 28.51 8.11 19.65
CA SER A 562 29.51 7.04 19.78
C SER A 562 30.36 7.20 21.03
N ALA A 563 30.76 8.45 21.34
CA ALA A 563 31.54 8.75 22.53
C ALA A 563 30.81 8.35 23.82
N GLY A 564 29.49 8.56 23.89
CA GLY A 564 28.66 8.10 25.01
C GLY A 564 28.64 6.58 25.13
N LEU A 565 28.52 5.86 24.00
CA LEU A 565 28.52 4.40 23.97
C LEU A 565 29.87 3.81 24.40
N GLU A 566 30.98 4.35 23.90
CA GLU A 566 32.34 3.96 24.27
C GLU A 566 32.62 4.25 25.75
N HIS A 567 32.13 5.38 26.27
CA HIS A 567 32.27 5.75 27.67
C HIS A 567 31.58 4.72 28.57
N VAL A 568 30.30 4.41 28.35
CA VAL A 568 29.58 3.45 29.21
C VAL A 568 30.12 2.03 29.09
N ALA A 569 30.61 1.64 27.90
CA ALA A 569 31.22 0.33 27.66
C ALA A 569 32.58 0.15 28.39
N SER A 570 33.26 1.25 28.73
CA SER A 570 34.58 1.23 29.38
C SER A 570 34.54 1.58 30.88
N LEU A 571 33.36 1.85 31.45
CA LEU A 571 33.19 2.22 32.84
C LEU A 571 33.82 1.19 33.80
N PRO A 572 34.60 1.61 34.82
CA PRO A 572 35.13 0.69 35.83
C PRO A 572 34.07 -0.09 36.60
N SER A 573 32.86 0.50 36.77
CA SER A 573 31.73 -0.13 37.47
C SER A 573 30.99 -1.19 36.66
N VAL A 574 31.30 -1.33 35.36
CA VAL A 574 30.70 -2.32 34.48
C VAL A 574 31.61 -3.54 34.38
N ASP A 575 31.09 -4.72 34.71
CA ASP A 575 31.84 -5.98 34.60
C ASP A 575 31.63 -6.65 33.22
N GLN A 576 30.39 -6.61 32.73
CA GLN A 576 29.96 -7.28 31.51
C GLN A 576 29.29 -6.30 30.54
N VAL A 577 29.58 -6.42 29.24
CA VAL A 577 28.99 -5.60 28.18
C VAL A 577 28.26 -6.49 27.18
N MET A 578 26.95 -6.30 27.04
CA MET A 578 26.13 -6.93 25.99
C MET A 578 26.29 -6.17 24.67
N ALA A 579 27.13 -6.68 23.77
CA ALA A 579 27.37 -6.11 22.46
C ALA A 579 26.26 -6.50 21.47
N GLY A 580 25.08 -5.88 21.62
CA GLY A 580 23.87 -6.15 20.83
C GLY A 580 23.50 -5.08 19.78
N ILE A 581 24.40 -4.12 19.51
CA ILE A 581 24.22 -3.10 18.46
C ILE A 581 24.46 -3.77 17.10
N VAL A 582 23.54 -3.64 16.15
CA VAL A 582 23.62 -4.32 14.84
C VAL A 582 24.64 -3.64 13.92
N GLY A 583 25.42 -4.43 13.18
CA GLY A 583 26.31 -3.96 12.11
C GLY A 583 27.56 -3.24 12.60
N ALA A 584 28.24 -2.54 11.68
CA ALA A 584 29.51 -1.86 11.95
C ALA A 584 29.44 -0.81 13.07
N ALA A 585 28.27 -0.22 13.32
CA ALA A 585 28.07 0.77 14.38
C ALA A 585 28.38 0.24 15.80
N GLY A 586 28.28 -1.09 16.00
CA GLY A 586 28.64 -1.71 17.28
C GLY A 586 30.15 -1.91 17.48
N LEU A 587 30.99 -1.71 16.46
CA LEU A 587 32.42 -2.02 16.52
C LEU A 587 33.16 -1.20 17.59
N LEU A 588 33.04 0.13 17.54
CA LEU A 588 33.74 1.04 18.45
C LEU A 588 33.44 0.77 19.94
N PRO A 589 32.16 0.71 20.39
CA PRO A 589 31.87 0.44 21.80
C PRO A 589 32.28 -0.98 22.21
N THR A 590 32.21 -1.96 21.32
CA THR A 590 32.66 -3.34 21.62
C THR A 590 34.18 -3.39 21.81
N LEU A 591 34.94 -2.68 20.96
CA LEU A 591 36.40 -2.58 21.09
C LEU A 591 36.80 -1.77 22.34
N ALA A 592 36.03 -0.74 22.71
CA ALA A 592 36.23 0.01 23.95
C ALA A 592 36.06 -0.90 25.18
N ALA A 593 35.03 -1.76 25.20
CA ALA A 593 34.85 -2.77 26.24
C ALA A 593 36.02 -3.76 26.30
N ALA A 594 36.48 -4.26 25.13
CA ALA A 594 37.64 -5.15 25.05
C ALA A 594 38.92 -4.48 25.60
N ARG A 595 39.21 -3.23 25.21
CA ARG A 595 40.36 -2.46 25.69
C ARG A 595 40.29 -2.15 27.19
N ALA A 596 39.09 -2.06 27.74
CA ALA A 596 38.87 -1.87 29.17
C ALA A 596 38.90 -3.18 29.98
N GLY A 597 39.26 -4.32 29.35
CA GLY A 597 39.40 -5.61 30.04
C GLY A 597 38.07 -6.22 30.48
N LYS A 598 36.95 -5.88 29.82
CA LYS A 598 35.60 -6.33 30.22
C LYS A 598 35.29 -7.75 29.74
N ARG A 599 34.26 -8.37 30.32
CA ARG A 599 33.58 -9.51 29.71
C ARG A 599 32.64 -9.00 28.61
N VAL A 600 33.02 -9.22 27.36
CA VAL A 600 32.24 -8.86 26.18
C VAL A 600 31.35 -10.03 25.78
N LEU A 601 30.04 -9.83 25.91
CA LEU A 601 29.01 -10.76 25.48
C LEU A 601 28.63 -10.41 24.04
N LEU A 602 29.23 -11.11 23.08
CA LEU A 602 29.19 -10.72 21.67
C LEU A 602 27.97 -11.31 20.96
N ALA A 603 26.98 -10.46 20.66
CA ALA A 603 25.85 -10.80 19.79
C ALA A 603 25.97 -10.18 18.39
N ASN A 604 26.76 -9.11 18.25
CA ASN A 604 27.09 -8.49 16.98
C ASN A 604 28.26 -9.23 16.31
N LYS A 605 27.94 -10.15 15.40
CA LYS A 605 28.93 -10.88 14.61
C LYS A 605 29.72 -9.97 13.66
N GLU A 606 29.09 -8.95 13.09
CA GLU A 606 29.72 -8.04 12.14
C GLU A 606 30.93 -7.30 12.74
N ALA A 607 30.85 -6.91 14.02
CA ALA A 607 31.99 -6.29 14.72
C ALA A 607 33.22 -7.20 14.71
N LEU A 608 33.07 -8.50 14.98
CA LEU A 608 34.19 -9.44 14.97
C LEU A 608 34.62 -9.81 13.54
N VAL A 609 33.68 -9.97 12.61
CA VAL A 609 34.00 -10.26 11.19
C VAL A 609 34.84 -9.14 10.57
N MET A 610 34.52 -7.88 10.85
CA MET A 610 35.24 -6.74 10.28
C MET A 610 36.60 -6.49 10.92
N SER A 611 36.71 -6.66 12.24
CA SER A 611 37.90 -6.28 13.00
C SER A 611 38.78 -7.44 13.46
N GLY A 612 38.30 -8.68 13.33
CA GLY A 612 39.02 -9.95 13.45
C GLY A 612 40.27 -9.93 14.33
N SER A 613 41.43 -9.84 13.68
CA SER A 613 42.75 -9.85 14.31
C SER A 613 42.98 -8.71 15.29
N LEU A 614 42.54 -7.50 14.96
CA LEU A 614 42.65 -6.31 15.82
C LEU A 614 41.80 -6.47 17.08
N PHE A 615 40.60 -7.04 16.95
CA PHE A 615 39.75 -7.34 18.10
C PHE A 615 40.38 -8.41 18.99
N LYS A 616 40.86 -9.53 18.42
CA LYS A 616 41.55 -10.57 19.19
C LYS A 616 42.82 -10.06 19.86
N GLN A 617 43.57 -9.19 19.20
CA GLN A 617 44.74 -8.55 19.80
C GLN A 617 44.34 -7.67 20.99
N ALA A 618 43.26 -6.89 20.87
CA ALA A 618 42.75 -6.10 21.98
C ALA A 618 42.34 -6.97 23.17
N ILE A 619 41.59 -8.05 22.93
CA ILE A 619 41.21 -9.03 23.96
C ILE A 619 42.44 -9.58 24.69
N LYS A 620 43.44 -10.06 23.93
CA LYS A 620 44.68 -10.62 24.49
C LYS A 620 45.52 -9.59 25.24
N THR A 621 45.66 -8.39 24.70
CA THR A 621 46.51 -7.32 25.26
C THR A 621 45.94 -6.78 26.57
N HIS A 622 44.61 -6.67 26.65
CA HIS A 622 43.93 -6.06 27.79
C HIS A 622 43.31 -7.08 28.76
N GLY A 623 43.45 -8.38 28.48
CA GLY A 623 42.91 -9.45 29.34
C GLY A 623 41.39 -9.45 29.42
N ALA A 624 40.70 -8.92 28.39
CA ALA A 624 39.25 -9.01 28.30
C ALA A 624 38.81 -10.46 28.04
N GLU A 625 37.54 -10.74 28.33
CA GLU A 625 36.94 -12.04 28.10
C GLU A 625 35.88 -11.93 27.02
N LEU A 626 35.89 -12.83 26.04
CA LEU A 626 34.96 -12.81 24.91
C LEU A 626 34.06 -14.04 24.97
N LEU A 627 32.76 -13.84 25.12
CA LEU A 627 31.78 -14.93 25.17
C LEU A 627 30.75 -14.78 24.04
N PRO A 628 30.55 -15.81 23.21
CA PRO A 628 29.58 -15.76 22.12
C PRO A 628 28.14 -15.79 22.62
N ILE A 629 27.31 -14.92 22.06
CA ILE A 629 25.86 -14.91 22.26
C ILE A 629 25.12 -15.50 21.06
N ASP A 630 25.72 -15.44 19.87
CA ASP A 630 25.17 -16.10 18.71
C ASP A 630 25.00 -17.61 18.98
N SER A 631 23.87 -18.17 18.54
CA SER A 631 23.35 -19.42 19.09
C SER A 631 24.26 -20.61 18.79
N GLU A 632 24.82 -20.62 17.59
CA GLU A 632 25.74 -21.62 17.07
C GLU A 632 27.09 -21.57 17.79
N HIS A 633 27.69 -20.40 17.94
CA HIS A 633 28.98 -20.26 18.61
C HIS A 633 28.87 -20.51 20.11
N ASN A 634 27.76 -20.10 20.71
CA ASN A 634 27.46 -20.44 22.10
C ASN A 634 27.31 -21.96 22.27
N ALA A 635 26.67 -22.65 21.32
CA ALA A 635 26.59 -24.10 21.29
C ALA A 635 27.96 -24.77 21.14
N ILE A 636 28.80 -24.31 20.20
CA ILE A 636 30.19 -24.78 20.05
C ILE A 636 30.94 -24.59 21.36
N PHE A 637 30.89 -23.40 21.94
CA PHE A 637 31.59 -23.07 23.17
C PHE A 637 31.17 -23.99 24.34
N GLN A 638 29.88 -24.31 24.45
CA GLN A 638 29.38 -25.25 25.46
C GLN A 638 29.84 -26.71 25.24
N CYS A 639 30.20 -27.06 24.01
CA CYS A 639 30.68 -28.39 23.63
C CYS A 639 32.20 -28.55 23.71
N LEU A 640 32.95 -27.48 24.01
CA LEU A 640 34.40 -27.50 24.17
C LEU A 640 34.81 -27.93 25.59
N PRO A 641 35.96 -28.58 25.76
CA PRO A 641 36.46 -28.95 27.08
C PRO A 641 36.96 -27.70 27.82
N PHE A 642 36.79 -27.69 29.15
CA PHE A 642 37.22 -26.58 30.00
C PHE A 642 38.29 -27.04 31.03
N PRO A 643 39.38 -26.28 31.25
CA PRO A 643 39.72 -24.98 30.65
C PRO A 643 40.17 -25.08 29.18
N HIS A 644 39.73 -24.11 28.37
CA HIS A 644 40.12 -24.01 26.95
C HIS A 644 41.34 -23.10 26.80
N GLU A 645 42.53 -23.61 27.08
CA GLU A 645 43.80 -22.92 26.78
C GLU A 645 44.50 -23.63 25.62
N GLY A 646 44.71 -22.93 24.50
CA GLY A 646 45.38 -23.49 23.32
C GLY A 646 44.52 -23.46 22.05
N CYS A 647 45.06 -23.99 20.95
CA CYS A 647 44.31 -24.16 19.69
C CYS A 647 43.46 -25.43 19.73
N LEU A 648 42.35 -25.46 18.96
CA LEU A 648 41.40 -26.58 18.95
C LEU A 648 42.04 -27.99 18.86
N PRO A 649 43.06 -28.24 18.00
CA PRO A 649 43.69 -29.56 17.94
C PRO A 649 44.35 -30.00 19.25
N GLN A 650 44.86 -29.08 20.07
CA GLN A 650 45.44 -29.41 21.38
C GLN A 650 44.40 -29.90 22.38
N LEU A 651 43.12 -29.61 22.12
CA LEU A 651 41.99 -30.06 22.93
C LEU A 651 41.38 -31.36 22.41
N GLY A 652 42.02 -32.01 21.42
CA GLY A 652 41.50 -33.20 20.75
C GLY A 652 40.30 -32.92 19.84
N VAL A 653 40.04 -31.64 19.51
CA VAL A 653 38.96 -31.24 18.60
C VAL A 653 39.44 -31.43 17.17
N GLU A 654 38.76 -32.31 16.44
CA GLU A 654 39.03 -32.57 15.02
C GLU A 654 38.33 -31.55 14.13
N ARG A 655 37.05 -31.24 14.39
CA ARG A 655 36.25 -30.35 13.55
C ARG A 655 35.09 -29.70 14.32
N ILE A 656 34.72 -28.49 13.92
CA ILE A 656 33.46 -27.85 14.29
C ILE A 656 32.41 -28.17 13.21
N LEU A 657 31.20 -28.57 13.63
CA LEU A 657 30.05 -28.67 12.75
C LEU A 657 29.12 -27.48 13.01
N LEU A 658 29.18 -26.51 12.12
CA LEU A 658 28.40 -25.27 12.20
C LEU A 658 27.03 -25.47 11.55
N THR A 659 26.00 -25.66 12.37
CA THR A 659 24.65 -25.96 11.86
C THR A 659 23.93 -24.70 11.39
N GLY A 660 23.08 -24.77 10.36
CA GLY A 660 22.21 -23.68 9.92
C GLY A 660 20.85 -24.15 9.42
N SER A 661 19.81 -23.33 9.50
CA SER A 661 18.45 -23.71 9.07
C SER A 661 18.32 -24.04 7.57
N GLY A 662 19.23 -23.51 6.75
CA GLY A 662 19.15 -23.52 5.29
C GLY A 662 18.22 -22.44 4.71
N GLY A 663 17.57 -21.65 5.56
CA GLY A 663 16.69 -20.55 5.17
C GLY A 663 15.43 -20.99 4.39
N PRO A 664 14.59 -20.04 3.95
CA PRO A 664 13.38 -20.33 3.18
C PRO A 664 13.65 -20.98 1.80
N PHE A 665 14.87 -20.88 1.29
CA PHE A 665 15.23 -21.36 -0.04
C PHE A 665 15.94 -22.71 -0.06
N ARG A 666 16.12 -23.35 1.09
CA ARG A 666 16.75 -24.68 1.25
C ARG A 666 16.34 -25.71 0.19
N THR A 667 15.05 -25.79 -0.14
CA THR A 667 14.47 -26.77 -1.08
C THR A 667 14.06 -26.15 -2.42
N VAL A 668 14.39 -24.88 -2.65
CA VAL A 668 14.04 -24.17 -3.89
C VAL A 668 15.02 -24.55 -5.01
N PRO A 669 14.55 -24.91 -6.22
CA PRO A 669 15.42 -25.20 -7.36
C PRO A 669 16.33 -24.01 -7.71
N VAL A 670 17.61 -24.27 -7.99
CA VAL A 670 18.65 -23.24 -8.17
C VAL A 670 18.31 -22.28 -9.31
N GLU A 671 17.69 -22.79 -10.37
CA GLU A 671 17.31 -22.06 -11.58
C GLU A 671 16.22 -21.02 -11.31
N THR A 672 15.51 -21.17 -10.19
CA THR A 672 14.43 -20.27 -9.78
C THR A 672 14.88 -19.19 -8.80
N LEU A 673 16.08 -19.32 -8.22
CA LEU A 673 16.62 -18.38 -7.24
C LEU A 673 16.76 -16.97 -7.80
N ALA A 674 17.08 -16.79 -9.08
CA ALA A 674 17.15 -15.47 -9.70
C ALA A 674 15.80 -14.71 -9.66
N LYS A 675 14.68 -15.41 -9.43
CA LYS A 675 13.32 -14.87 -9.46
C LYS A 675 12.66 -14.76 -8.09
N VAL A 676 13.31 -15.23 -7.02
CA VAL A 676 12.71 -15.19 -5.69
C VAL A 676 12.56 -13.75 -5.22
N THR A 677 11.42 -13.46 -4.61
CA THR A 677 11.19 -12.13 -4.07
C THR A 677 11.84 -12.02 -2.70
N PRO A 678 12.31 -10.84 -2.34
CA PRO A 678 12.75 -10.60 -0.97
C PRO A 678 11.67 -10.82 0.12
N GLU A 679 10.39 -11.04 -0.22
CA GLU A 679 9.32 -11.30 0.76
C GLU A 679 9.36 -12.76 1.16
N GLN A 680 9.51 -13.59 0.13
CA GLN A 680 9.80 -15.01 0.25
C GLN A 680 11.11 -15.20 1.04
N ALA A 681 12.12 -14.37 0.78
CA ALA A 681 13.38 -14.43 1.53
C ALA A 681 13.23 -14.01 3.00
N CYS A 682 12.20 -13.24 3.35
CA CYS A 682 11.94 -12.80 4.72
C CYS A 682 10.98 -13.69 5.50
N ALA A 683 10.24 -14.55 4.81
CA ALA A 683 9.33 -15.54 5.38
C ALA A 683 10.14 -16.73 5.93
N HIS A 684 10.97 -16.49 6.95
CA HIS A 684 11.83 -17.53 7.53
C HIS A 684 10.96 -18.60 8.25
N PRO A 685 11.24 -19.91 8.05
CA PRO A 685 10.38 -20.99 8.56
C PRO A 685 10.33 -21.09 10.09
N ASN A 686 11.43 -20.79 10.79
CA ASN A 686 11.57 -21.07 12.23
C ASN A 686 11.72 -19.84 13.13
N TRP A 687 12.02 -18.66 12.57
CA TRP A 687 12.52 -17.52 13.34
C TRP A 687 11.87 -16.22 12.85
N VAL A 688 11.35 -15.42 13.78
CA VAL A 688 10.92 -14.05 13.49
C VAL A 688 12.09 -13.12 13.70
N MET A 689 12.65 -12.60 12.61
CA MET A 689 13.92 -11.85 12.66
C MET A 689 13.84 -10.52 11.94
N GLY A 690 14.84 -9.67 12.24
CA GLY A 690 15.08 -8.44 11.50
C GLY A 690 15.32 -8.74 10.03
N ARG A 691 14.91 -7.82 9.18
CA ARG A 691 14.61 -8.21 7.82
C ARG A 691 15.92 -8.42 6.98
N LYS A 692 17.03 -7.76 7.35
CA LYS A 692 18.42 -8.03 6.85
C LYS A 692 18.91 -9.44 7.15
N ILE A 693 18.85 -9.86 8.41
CA ILE A 693 19.28 -11.20 8.81
C ILE A 693 18.40 -12.29 8.20
N SER A 694 17.12 -12.03 7.93
CA SER A 694 16.28 -12.98 7.18
C SER A 694 16.82 -13.26 5.78
N VAL A 695 17.33 -12.24 5.08
CA VAL A 695 17.94 -12.45 3.75
C VAL A 695 19.32 -13.05 3.82
N ASP A 696 20.14 -12.67 4.79
CA ASP A 696 21.40 -13.35 5.03
C ASP A 696 21.18 -14.84 5.33
N SER A 697 20.11 -15.18 6.06
CA SER A 697 19.71 -16.57 6.29
C SER A 697 19.26 -17.26 4.99
N ALA A 698 18.47 -16.56 4.16
CA ALA A 698 18.02 -17.07 2.88
C ALA A 698 19.17 -17.34 1.88
N SER A 699 20.21 -16.50 1.86
CA SER A 699 21.42 -16.67 1.02
C SER A 699 22.48 -17.55 1.66
N MET A 700 22.24 -18.01 2.90
CA MET A 700 23.23 -18.56 3.82
C MET A 700 24.45 -17.67 4.05
N MET A 701 24.45 -16.39 3.64
CA MET A 701 25.51 -15.45 4.02
C MET A 701 25.56 -15.25 5.54
N ASN A 702 24.45 -15.36 6.26
CA ASN A 702 24.46 -15.35 7.73
C ASN A 702 25.40 -16.43 8.25
N LYS A 703 25.29 -17.64 7.70
CA LYS A 703 26.16 -18.77 8.06
C LYS A 703 27.60 -18.57 7.58
N GLY A 704 27.81 -17.85 6.49
CA GLY A 704 29.14 -17.43 6.03
C GLY A 704 29.82 -16.44 7.00
N LEU A 705 29.08 -15.44 7.49
CA LEU A 705 29.58 -14.50 8.51
C LEU A 705 29.88 -15.23 9.82
N GLU A 706 29.01 -16.13 10.25
CA GLU A 706 29.21 -16.97 11.43
C GLU A 706 30.39 -17.95 11.27
N PHE A 707 30.66 -18.42 10.06
CA PHE A 707 31.85 -19.20 9.76
C PHE A 707 33.13 -18.40 10.00
N ILE A 708 33.18 -17.16 9.49
CA ILE A 708 34.31 -16.24 9.73
C ILE A 708 34.45 -15.96 11.23
N GLU A 709 33.32 -15.69 11.89
CA GLU A 709 33.25 -15.45 13.33
C GLU A 709 33.80 -16.65 14.12
N ALA A 710 33.43 -17.89 13.76
CA ALA A 710 33.92 -19.11 14.41
C ALA A 710 35.44 -19.29 14.24
N CYS A 711 35.98 -19.01 13.05
CA CYS A 711 37.42 -19.01 12.83
C CYS A 711 38.13 -18.01 13.76
N TYR A 712 37.56 -16.82 13.97
CA TYR A 712 38.12 -15.86 14.91
C TYR A 712 37.93 -16.28 16.37
N LEU A 713 36.71 -16.59 16.81
CA LEU A 713 36.40 -16.95 18.20
C LEU A 713 37.22 -18.14 18.70
N PHE A 714 37.31 -19.20 17.90
CA PHE A 714 37.94 -20.46 18.32
C PHE A 714 39.37 -20.63 17.80
N GLY A 715 39.91 -19.61 17.13
CA GLY A 715 41.30 -19.64 16.63
C GLY A 715 41.57 -20.79 15.67
N THR A 716 40.63 -21.05 14.76
CA THR A 716 40.66 -22.20 13.86
C THR A 716 40.75 -21.77 12.39
N THR A 717 40.98 -22.75 11.51
CA THR A 717 41.08 -22.54 10.06
C THR A 717 39.81 -23.01 9.34
N PRO A 718 39.58 -22.54 8.11
CA PRO A 718 38.48 -23.00 7.28
C PRO A 718 38.33 -24.52 7.12
N SER A 719 39.45 -25.25 7.09
CA SER A 719 39.46 -26.71 6.94
C SER A 719 38.93 -27.47 8.15
N ALA A 720 38.84 -26.80 9.31
CA ALA A 720 38.39 -27.38 10.57
C ALA A 720 36.93 -27.02 10.92
N ILE A 721 36.18 -26.44 9.97
CA ILE A 721 34.75 -26.15 10.12
C ILE A 721 33.98 -26.77 8.96
N GLU A 722 32.95 -27.56 9.25
CA GLU A 722 31.99 -28.10 8.28
C GLU A 722 30.62 -27.45 8.53
N ILE A 723 30.04 -26.85 7.49
CA ILE A 723 28.69 -26.28 7.56
C ILE A 723 27.67 -27.39 7.32
N VAL A 724 26.70 -27.53 8.21
CA VAL A 724 25.66 -28.56 8.15
C VAL A 724 24.29 -27.89 8.16
N VAL A 725 23.41 -28.23 7.21
CA VAL A 725 22.04 -27.74 7.23
C VAL A 725 21.21 -28.61 8.18
N HIS A 726 20.62 -27.99 9.20
CA HIS A 726 19.72 -28.58 10.19
C HIS A 726 18.39 -27.79 10.23
N PRO A 727 17.37 -28.22 9.47
CA PRO A 727 16.15 -27.46 9.23
C PRO A 727 15.32 -27.20 10.48
N GLU A 728 15.35 -28.10 11.46
CA GLU A 728 14.57 -27.97 12.69
C GLU A 728 15.16 -26.94 13.66
N SER A 729 16.44 -26.55 13.47
CA SER A 729 17.14 -25.58 14.33
C SER A 729 17.11 -25.93 15.83
N ILE A 730 17.08 -27.24 16.16
CA ILE A 730 17.11 -27.78 17.53
C ILE A 730 18.54 -28.07 17.98
N VAL A 731 19.34 -28.69 17.10
CA VAL A 731 20.79 -28.79 17.29
C VAL A 731 21.39 -27.47 16.84
N HIS A 732 21.89 -26.68 17.79
CA HIS A 732 22.40 -25.34 17.51
C HIS A 732 23.85 -25.35 17.00
N SER A 733 24.67 -26.33 17.37
CA SER A 733 25.94 -26.69 16.71
C SER A 733 26.59 -27.90 17.36
N MET A 734 27.69 -28.40 16.78
CA MET A 734 28.41 -29.57 17.30
C MET A 734 29.94 -29.44 17.19
N VAL A 735 30.66 -30.24 17.96
CA VAL A 735 32.13 -30.35 17.97
C VAL A 735 32.51 -31.82 17.89
N SER A 736 33.30 -32.21 16.89
CA SER A 736 33.85 -33.56 16.75
C SER A 736 35.25 -33.65 17.32
N TYR A 737 35.56 -34.81 17.91
CA TYR A 737 36.81 -35.12 18.58
C TYR A 737 37.57 -36.24 17.86
N GLU A 738 38.89 -36.29 18.06
CA GLU A 738 39.80 -37.26 17.42
C GLU A 738 39.48 -38.73 17.75
N ASP A 739 38.75 -38.98 18.84
CA ASP A 739 38.28 -40.31 19.23
C ASP A 739 36.99 -40.76 18.49
N GLY A 740 36.47 -39.91 17.59
CA GLY A 740 35.24 -40.13 16.83
C GLY A 740 33.97 -39.65 17.53
N SER A 741 34.06 -39.09 18.75
CA SER A 741 32.91 -38.55 19.47
C SER A 741 32.45 -37.22 18.87
N VAL A 742 31.15 -36.96 18.94
CA VAL A 742 30.57 -35.66 18.60
C VAL A 742 29.72 -35.17 19.77
N LEU A 743 30.05 -33.99 20.30
CA LEU A 743 29.25 -33.30 21.31
C LEU A 743 28.38 -32.24 20.62
N ALA A 744 27.12 -32.17 21.01
CA ALA A 744 26.14 -31.26 20.45
C ALA A 744 25.39 -30.53 21.56
N GLN A 745 25.11 -29.24 21.36
CA GLN A 745 24.20 -28.48 22.22
C GLN A 745 22.85 -28.37 21.52
N MET A 746 21.79 -28.70 22.27
CA MET A 746 20.41 -28.76 21.77
C MET A 746 19.48 -27.92 22.65
N GLY A 747 18.50 -27.28 22.03
CA GLY A 747 17.51 -26.46 22.74
C GLY A 747 16.35 -26.02 21.85
N ASN A 748 15.35 -25.40 22.48
CA ASN A 748 14.33 -24.66 21.75
C ASN A 748 14.98 -23.40 21.12
N PRO A 749 14.54 -22.97 19.93
CA PRO A 749 15.08 -21.80 19.23
C PRO A 749 14.75 -20.49 19.97
N ASP A 750 15.53 -20.18 21.01
CA ASP A 750 15.32 -19.05 21.91
C ASP A 750 16.66 -18.46 22.38
N MET A 751 16.88 -17.18 22.03
CA MET A 751 18.12 -16.45 22.35
C MET A 751 18.35 -16.22 23.85
N ARG A 752 17.34 -16.41 24.70
CA ARG A 752 17.53 -16.29 26.16
C ARG A 752 18.45 -17.38 26.71
N THR A 753 18.50 -18.55 26.08
CA THR A 753 19.42 -19.64 26.46
C THR A 753 20.89 -19.25 26.30
N PRO A 754 21.38 -18.85 25.11
CA PRO A 754 22.77 -18.45 24.94
C PRO A 754 23.14 -17.19 25.71
N ILE A 755 22.21 -16.24 25.85
CA ILE A 755 22.38 -15.05 26.72
C ILE A 755 22.61 -15.46 28.17
N ALA A 756 21.74 -16.32 28.72
CA ALA A 756 21.86 -16.75 30.10
C ALA A 756 23.13 -17.57 30.35
N HIS A 757 23.52 -18.41 29.39
CA HIS A 757 24.76 -19.16 29.46
C HIS A 757 25.98 -18.22 29.56
N ALA A 758 26.14 -17.28 28.62
CA ALA A 758 27.32 -16.41 28.59
C ALA A 758 27.37 -15.46 29.79
N MET A 759 26.23 -14.95 30.26
CA MET A 759 26.18 -14.09 31.44
C MET A 759 26.56 -14.81 32.74
N ALA A 760 26.15 -16.09 32.88
CA ALA A 760 26.41 -16.89 34.07
C ALA A 760 27.73 -17.65 34.05
N TRP A 761 28.37 -17.77 32.88
CA TRP A 761 29.55 -18.57 32.67
C TRP A 761 30.66 -18.29 33.73
N PRO A 762 31.31 -19.33 34.28
CA PRO A 762 31.25 -20.76 33.91
C PRO A 762 30.04 -21.53 34.47
N ASP A 763 29.18 -20.88 35.27
CA ASP A 763 27.99 -21.49 35.83
C ASP A 763 26.79 -21.45 34.86
N ARG A 764 25.67 -22.03 35.30
CA ARG A 764 24.37 -21.98 34.64
C ARG A 764 23.41 -21.08 35.42
N MET A 765 22.35 -20.61 34.77
CA MET A 765 21.26 -19.91 35.46
C MET A 765 19.90 -20.06 34.75
N GLN A 766 18.84 -19.59 35.41
CA GLN A 766 17.48 -19.61 34.89
C GLN A 766 17.35 -18.64 33.70
N ALA A 767 17.00 -19.17 32.52
CA ALA A 767 16.76 -18.38 31.31
C ALA A 767 15.28 -18.07 31.05
N GLY A 768 14.34 -18.80 31.69
CA GLY A 768 12.91 -18.70 31.40
C GLY A 768 12.49 -19.32 30.07
N VAL A 769 13.30 -20.25 29.55
CA VAL A 769 13.03 -21.02 28.33
C VAL A 769 12.49 -22.38 28.74
N GLU A 770 11.44 -22.84 28.05
CA GLU A 770 10.86 -24.16 28.30
C GLU A 770 11.87 -25.28 27.98
N PRO A 771 11.88 -26.38 28.75
CA PRO A 771 12.67 -27.56 28.42
C PRO A 771 12.33 -28.11 27.03
N LEU A 772 13.33 -28.67 26.34
CA LEU A 772 13.12 -29.34 25.06
C LEU A 772 12.37 -30.66 25.26
N ASP A 773 11.22 -30.82 24.62
CA ASP A 773 10.46 -32.07 24.64
C ASP A 773 10.76 -32.92 23.39
N PHE A 774 11.58 -33.96 23.58
CA PHE A 774 11.95 -34.89 22.51
C PHE A 774 10.78 -35.66 21.91
N TYR A 775 9.69 -35.89 22.67
CA TYR A 775 8.53 -36.63 22.16
C TYR A 775 7.67 -35.79 21.22
N SER A 776 7.85 -34.46 21.22
CA SER A 776 7.17 -33.53 20.32
C SER A 776 7.87 -33.39 18.96
N LEU A 777 9.12 -33.85 18.83
CA LEU A 777 9.92 -33.69 17.62
C LEU A 777 9.55 -34.74 16.56
N SER A 778 9.32 -34.30 15.32
CA SER A 778 9.08 -35.19 14.18
C SER A 778 10.33 -35.94 13.69
N GLY A 779 11.51 -35.42 14.02
CA GLY A 779 12.81 -35.93 13.60
C GLY A 779 13.87 -34.83 13.62
N LEU A 780 15.14 -35.22 13.47
CA LEU A 780 16.27 -34.29 13.30
C LEU A 780 16.95 -34.62 11.97
N HIS A 781 16.93 -33.68 11.02
CA HIS A 781 17.52 -33.89 9.70
C HIS A 781 18.82 -33.11 9.56
N PHE A 782 19.78 -33.72 8.89
CA PHE A 782 21.09 -33.12 8.60
C PHE A 782 21.42 -33.33 7.12
N GLU A 783 21.78 -32.26 6.43
CA GLU A 783 22.17 -32.31 5.03
C GLU A 783 23.35 -31.36 4.77
N ARG A 784 24.08 -31.60 3.68
CA ARG A 784 25.14 -30.68 3.25
C ARG A 784 24.52 -29.48 2.53
N PRO A 785 25.05 -28.25 2.73
CA PRO A 785 24.63 -27.11 1.91
C PRO A 785 24.99 -27.36 0.44
N ASP A 786 24.07 -26.98 -0.45
CA ASP A 786 24.29 -27.05 -1.89
C ASP A 786 25.10 -25.83 -2.34
N PRO A 787 26.35 -26.00 -2.82
CA PRO A 787 27.23 -24.88 -3.17
C PRO A 787 26.70 -24.07 -4.37
N GLN A 788 25.90 -24.67 -5.25
CA GLN A 788 25.27 -23.94 -6.35
C GLN A 788 24.12 -23.06 -5.85
N ARG A 789 23.39 -23.52 -4.82
CA ARG A 789 22.30 -22.77 -4.18
C ARG A 789 22.83 -21.65 -3.28
N PHE A 790 23.95 -21.89 -2.60
CA PHE A 790 24.48 -21.02 -1.54
C PHE A 790 25.94 -20.61 -1.75
N PRO A 791 26.27 -19.93 -2.87
CA PRO A 791 27.65 -19.51 -3.18
C PRO A 791 28.24 -18.51 -2.18
N CYS A 792 27.41 -17.86 -1.36
CA CYS A 792 27.86 -16.95 -0.30
C CYS A 792 28.76 -17.65 0.73
N LEU A 793 28.60 -18.96 0.94
CA LEU A 793 29.45 -19.74 1.85
C LEU A 793 30.90 -19.79 1.36
N ASP A 794 31.10 -20.03 0.06
CA ASP A 794 32.43 -20.07 -0.56
C ASP A 794 33.09 -18.68 -0.54
N LEU A 795 32.30 -17.62 -0.75
CA LEU A 795 32.80 -16.24 -0.66
C LEU A 795 33.27 -15.89 0.75
N ALA A 796 32.57 -16.34 1.79
CA ALA A 796 32.98 -16.14 3.17
C ALA A 796 34.28 -16.89 3.48
N GLN A 797 34.40 -18.15 3.03
CA GLN A 797 35.62 -18.94 3.16
C GLN A 797 36.81 -18.29 2.43
N ARG A 798 36.58 -17.77 1.22
CA ARG A 798 37.56 -17.04 0.43
C ARG A 798 38.02 -15.76 1.16
N ALA A 799 37.08 -14.94 1.63
CA ALA A 799 37.40 -13.69 2.31
C ALA A 799 38.25 -13.92 3.58
N PHE A 800 37.97 -14.98 4.35
CA PHE A 800 38.80 -15.34 5.49
C PHE A 800 40.21 -15.77 5.07
N SER A 801 40.29 -16.65 4.06
CA SER A 801 41.56 -17.23 3.60
C SER A 801 42.50 -16.18 3.00
N GLU A 802 41.94 -15.17 2.34
CA GLU A 802 42.70 -14.05 1.77
C GLU A 802 43.21 -13.07 2.84
N GLY A 803 42.59 -13.03 4.03
CA GLY A 803 43.03 -12.19 5.15
C GLY A 803 42.96 -10.68 4.88
N GLY A 804 43.67 -9.90 5.70
CA GLY A 804 43.67 -8.43 5.61
C GLY A 804 42.27 -7.84 5.73
N SER A 805 41.95 -6.87 4.87
CA SER A 805 40.64 -6.20 4.84
C SER A 805 39.50 -7.00 4.18
N ALA A 806 39.76 -8.22 3.67
CA ALA A 806 38.80 -8.95 2.84
C ALA A 806 37.47 -9.28 3.55
N SER A 807 37.50 -9.59 4.84
CA SER A 807 36.27 -9.85 5.62
C SER A 807 35.44 -8.57 5.86
N ALA A 808 36.10 -7.42 6.03
CA ALA A 808 35.43 -6.12 6.11
C ALA A 808 34.78 -5.75 4.77
N VAL A 809 35.49 -5.97 3.66
CA VAL A 809 34.97 -5.80 2.29
C VAL A 809 33.76 -6.72 2.05
N LEU A 810 33.85 -8.00 2.42
CA LEU A 810 32.73 -8.93 2.28
C LEU A 810 31.51 -8.46 3.08
N ASN A 811 31.68 -8.05 4.35
CA ASN A 811 30.57 -7.58 5.16
C ASN A 811 29.93 -6.31 4.56
N ALA A 812 30.75 -5.33 4.20
CA ALA A 812 30.31 -4.07 3.61
C ALA A 812 29.56 -4.29 2.28
N ALA A 813 30.14 -5.10 1.40
CA ALA A 813 29.52 -5.49 0.13
C ALA A 813 28.23 -6.27 0.36
N ASN A 814 28.19 -7.17 1.34
CA ASN A 814 26.98 -7.90 1.71
C ASN A 814 25.89 -6.93 2.20
N GLU A 815 26.20 -5.98 3.09
CA GLU A 815 25.20 -5.01 3.55
C GLU A 815 24.60 -4.22 2.39
N ILE A 816 25.42 -3.76 1.43
CA ILE A 816 24.94 -3.06 0.23
C ILE A 816 24.15 -3.99 -0.69
N ALA A 817 24.68 -5.16 -1.02
CA ALA A 817 24.07 -6.09 -1.95
C ALA A 817 22.76 -6.66 -1.39
N VAL A 818 22.78 -7.01 -0.10
CA VAL A 818 21.57 -7.29 0.66
C VAL A 818 20.70 -6.07 0.48
N GLN A 819 21.02 -4.84 0.95
CA GLN A 819 20.20 -3.62 0.80
C GLN A 819 19.54 -3.44 -0.58
N SER A 820 20.31 -3.58 -1.65
CA SER A 820 19.81 -3.51 -3.00
C SER A 820 18.85 -4.66 -3.38
N PHE A 821 19.05 -5.90 -2.91
CA PHE A 821 18.16 -7.03 -3.26
C PHE A 821 16.73 -6.79 -2.81
N LEU A 822 16.53 -6.57 -1.52
CA LEU A 822 15.22 -6.28 -1.01
C LEU A 822 14.61 -5.00 -1.63
N ASP A 823 15.41 -3.99 -2.00
CA ASP A 823 14.93 -2.73 -2.63
C ASP A 823 14.47 -3.00 -4.06
N GLY A 824 14.63 -4.26 -4.51
CA GLY A 824 14.27 -4.74 -5.83
C GLY A 824 15.29 -4.33 -6.88
N GLU A 825 16.47 -3.84 -6.49
CA GLU A 825 17.49 -3.32 -7.40
C GLU A 825 18.36 -4.42 -8.03
N ILE A 826 18.58 -5.52 -7.30
CA ILE A 826 19.31 -6.70 -7.81
C ILE A 826 18.49 -7.97 -7.59
N PRO A 827 18.60 -8.99 -8.44
CA PRO A 827 18.03 -10.31 -8.14
C PRO A 827 18.74 -10.92 -6.93
N PHE A 828 18.15 -11.95 -6.34
CA PHE A 828 18.76 -12.66 -5.20
C PHE A 828 20.15 -13.22 -5.53
N THR A 829 20.36 -13.70 -6.76
CA THR A 829 21.68 -14.15 -7.26
C THR A 829 22.67 -13.01 -7.46
N GLY A 830 22.22 -11.76 -7.51
CA GLY A 830 23.08 -10.58 -7.57
C GLY A 830 23.81 -10.31 -6.25
N ILE A 831 23.33 -10.86 -5.12
CA ILE A 831 24.00 -10.76 -3.81
C ILE A 831 25.41 -11.37 -3.88
N PRO A 832 25.58 -12.67 -4.16
CA PRO A 832 26.92 -13.27 -4.26
C PRO A 832 27.76 -12.66 -5.40
N GLU A 833 27.16 -12.27 -6.53
CA GLU A 833 27.89 -11.63 -7.63
C GLU A 833 28.51 -10.29 -7.22
N THR A 834 27.75 -9.45 -6.51
CA THR A 834 28.24 -8.15 -6.00
C THR A 834 29.35 -8.33 -4.95
N ILE A 835 29.18 -9.30 -4.05
CA ILE A 835 30.18 -9.61 -3.01
C ILE A 835 31.47 -10.12 -3.66
N SER A 836 31.36 -11.03 -4.64
CA SER A 836 32.52 -11.50 -5.41
C SER A 836 33.22 -10.35 -6.11
N ASN A 837 32.48 -9.48 -6.80
CA ASN A 837 33.07 -8.34 -7.50
C ASN A 837 33.82 -7.40 -6.55
N ALA A 838 33.24 -7.11 -5.38
CA ALA A 838 33.86 -6.28 -4.37
C ALA A 838 35.17 -6.89 -3.85
N LEU A 839 35.18 -8.21 -3.59
CA LEU A 839 36.39 -8.93 -3.22
C LEU A 839 37.45 -8.89 -4.32
N ASP A 840 37.06 -9.07 -5.60
CA ASP A 840 37.99 -9.10 -6.73
C ASP A 840 38.66 -7.75 -7.02
N HIS A 841 37.97 -6.63 -6.77
CA HIS A 841 38.43 -5.29 -7.12
C HIS A 841 38.81 -4.43 -5.90
N ARG A 842 38.94 -5.04 -4.73
CA ARG A 842 39.32 -4.33 -3.50
C ARG A 842 40.74 -3.79 -3.58
N THR A 843 40.98 -2.68 -2.88
CA THR A 843 42.33 -2.29 -2.50
C THR A 843 42.87 -3.31 -1.50
N GLN A 844 43.97 -3.97 -1.81
CA GLN A 844 44.66 -4.81 -0.82
C GLN A 844 45.28 -3.89 0.24
N ALA A 845 44.76 -4.01 1.46
CA ALA A 845 45.27 -3.32 2.63
C ALA A 845 45.41 -4.33 3.77
N GLU A 846 46.46 -4.14 4.57
CA GLU A 846 46.57 -4.84 5.85
C GLU A 846 45.47 -4.31 6.80
N ALA A 847 44.95 -5.18 7.67
CA ALA A 847 43.86 -4.82 8.60
C ALA A 847 44.44 -4.56 9.99
N ASP A 848 45.49 -3.75 10.03
CA ASP A 848 46.37 -3.58 11.19
C ASP A 848 45.92 -2.39 12.05
N SER A 849 45.08 -1.52 11.48
CA SER A 849 44.45 -0.42 12.19
C SER A 849 42.94 -0.39 11.96
N LEU A 850 42.24 0.18 12.95
CA LEU A 850 40.81 0.42 12.86
C LEU A 850 40.47 1.39 11.73
N GLU A 851 41.32 2.39 11.48
CA GLU A 851 41.15 3.36 10.40
C GLU A 851 41.16 2.69 9.02
N GLU A 852 42.08 1.74 8.80
CA GLU A 852 42.13 0.97 7.55
C GLU A 852 40.90 0.07 7.38
N ILE A 853 40.41 -0.57 8.44
CA ILE A 853 39.19 -1.39 8.40
C ILE A 853 37.98 -0.53 8.02
N LEU A 854 37.82 0.64 8.65
CA LEU A 854 36.72 1.56 8.35
C LEU A 854 36.82 2.13 6.94
N ARG A 855 38.04 2.45 6.48
CA ARG A 855 38.28 2.91 5.11
C ARG A 855 37.96 1.81 4.08
N ALA A 856 38.35 0.56 4.36
CA ALA A 856 38.04 -0.56 3.48
C ALA A 856 36.53 -0.87 3.42
N ASP A 857 35.81 -0.73 4.53
CA ASP A 857 34.34 -0.80 4.56
C ASP A 857 33.75 0.29 3.64
N GLU A 858 34.17 1.54 3.78
CA GLU A 858 33.66 2.65 2.97
C GLU A 858 33.98 2.49 1.48
N GLU A 859 35.22 2.14 1.13
CA GLU A 859 35.64 1.85 -0.25
C GLU A 859 34.81 0.70 -0.84
N SER A 860 34.59 -0.38 -0.09
CA SER A 860 33.79 -1.51 -0.54
C SER A 860 32.33 -1.11 -0.76
N ARG A 861 31.72 -0.30 0.10
CA ARG A 861 30.35 0.18 -0.11
C ARG A 861 30.24 0.97 -1.40
N MET A 862 31.21 1.83 -1.70
CA MET A 862 31.24 2.60 -2.96
C MET A 862 31.40 1.68 -4.18
N LEU A 863 32.31 0.71 -4.11
CA LEU A 863 32.56 -0.24 -5.19
C LEU A 863 31.33 -1.10 -5.49
N SER A 864 30.68 -1.65 -4.46
CA SER A 864 29.46 -2.45 -4.61
C SER A 864 28.31 -1.65 -5.22
N ARG A 865 28.09 -0.40 -4.79
CA ARG A 865 27.08 0.48 -5.40
C ARG A 865 27.35 0.71 -6.89
N ARG A 866 28.61 1.02 -7.24
CA ARG A 866 29.02 1.25 -8.63
C ARG A 866 28.86 -0.01 -9.48
N TYR A 867 29.22 -1.18 -8.96
CA TYR A 867 29.01 -2.46 -9.66
C TYR A 867 27.53 -2.70 -9.93
N ILE A 868 26.69 -2.52 -8.91
CA ILE A 868 25.24 -2.70 -9.03
C ILE A 868 24.64 -1.77 -10.09
N GLU A 869 25.04 -0.49 -10.06
CA GLU A 869 24.61 0.51 -11.04
C GLU A 869 25.02 0.15 -12.47
N ASN A 870 26.23 -0.38 -12.67
CA ASN A 870 26.73 -0.71 -14.01
C ASN A 870 26.18 -2.05 -14.54
N THR A 871 25.86 -2.99 -13.66
CA THR A 871 25.53 -4.37 -14.03
C THR A 871 24.03 -4.64 -14.06
N TYR A 872 23.27 -4.18 -13.07
CA TYR A 872 21.85 -4.53 -12.92
C TYR A 872 20.88 -3.39 -13.24
N LYS A 873 21.35 -2.14 -13.31
CA LYS A 873 20.51 -1.02 -13.78
C LYS A 873 20.65 -0.90 -15.30
N PRO A 874 19.60 -1.22 -16.09
CA PRO A 874 19.71 -1.14 -17.55
C PRO A 874 19.82 0.32 -17.99
N LEU A 875 20.79 0.61 -18.86
CA LEU A 875 20.98 1.93 -19.49
C LEU A 875 19.89 2.28 -20.53
N TRP A 876 18.95 1.36 -20.78
CA TRP A 876 17.83 1.57 -21.70
C TRP A 876 16.60 0.69 -21.37
N LYS A 877 15.41 1.15 -21.78
CA LYS A 877 14.13 0.47 -21.61
C LYS A 877 13.36 0.45 -22.94
N LYS A 878 12.87 -0.74 -23.33
CA LYS A 878 12.00 -0.93 -24.50
C LYS A 878 10.55 -0.66 -24.11
N VAL A 879 9.85 0.18 -24.86
CA VAL A 879 8.47 0.58 -24.56
C VAL A 879 7.64 0.52 -25.83
N SER A 880 6.45 -0.09 -25.78
CA SER A 880 5.53 -0.17 -26.91
C SER A 880 4.40 0.84 -26.75
N GLY A 881 4.19 1.66 -27.77
CA GLY A 881 3.14 2.66 -27.79
C GLY A 881 1.74 2.07 -28.03
N PRO A 882 0.68 2.86 -27.78
CA PRO A 882 -0.70 2.54 -28.09
C PRO A 882 -1.02 2.33 -29.56
N ASP A 883 -0.04 2.44 -30.45
CA ASP A 883 -0.01 2.21 -31.89
C ASP A 883 0.76 0.93 -32.29
N GLN A 884 1.25 0.14 -31.31
CA GLN A 884 2.21 -0.94 -31.50
C GLN A 884 3.58 -0.50 -32.06
N THR A 885 3.87 0.80 -32.11
CA THR A 885 5.20 1.29 -32.43
C THR A 885 6.15 0.99 -31.28
N GLU A 886 7.28 0.34 -31.59
CA GLU A 886 8.31 0.02 -30.60
C GLU A 886 9.29 1.20 -30.46
N TYR A 887 9.55 1.60 -29.21
CA TYR A 887 10.53 2.62 -28.85
C TYR A 887 11.62 1.99 -27.99
N ALA A 888 12.86 2.42 -28.21
CA ALA A 888 13.97 2.17 -27.28
C ALA A 888 14.36 3.51 -26.64
N ILE A 889 14.27 3.59 -25.32
CA ILE A 889 14.62 4.79 -24.55
C ILE A 889 15.91 4.50 -23.82
N ALA A 890 17.01 5.14 -24.22
CA ALA A 890 18.30 5.04 -23.53
C ALA A 890 18.63 6.35 -22.81
N ALA A 891 19.11 6.25 -21.57
CA ALA A 891 19.62 7.40 -20.84
C ALA A 891 21.14 7.45 -21.02
N ILE A 892 21.61 8.45 -21.77
CA ILE A 892 23.04 8.78 -21.86
C ILE A 892 23.22 10.14 -21.17
N PRO A 893 24.26 10.35 -20.34
CA PRO A 893 24.49 11.64 -19.71
C PRO A 893 24.73 12.68 -20.80
N LEU A 894 23.95 13.76 -20.80
CA LEU A 894 23.98 14.92 -21.73
C LEU A 894 23.08 14.87 -22.97
N GLY A 895 22.06 14.00 -23.00
CA GLY A 895 20.95 14.12 -23.94
C GLY A 895 20.38 12.77 -24.35
N GLY A 896 19.20 12.45 -23.84
CA GLY A 896 18.45 11.28 -24.30
C GLY A 896 17.89 11.51 -25.70
N TYR A 897 17.95 10.50 -26.56
CA TYR A 897 17.29 10.51 -27.86
C TYR A 897 16.27 9.37 -27.95
N VAL A 898 15.18 9.60 -28.67
CA VAL A 898 14.13 8.61 -28.93
C VAL A 898 14.17 8.28 -30.43
N LYS A 899 14.48 7.01 -30.79
CA LYS A 899 14.37 6.52 -32.17
C LYS A 899 13.05 5.79 -32.36
N MET A 900 12.33 6.10 -33.43
CA MET A 900 11.22 5.28 -33.91
C MET A 900 11.77 4.08 -34.68
N LEU A 901 11.32 2.87 -34.37
CA LEU A 901 11.80 1.62 -34.99
C LEU A 901 11.04 1.23 -36.27
N ASP A 902 10.26 2.13 -36.88
CA ASP A 902 9.37 1.81 -38.03
C ASP A 902 9.63 2.59 -39.33
N GLU A 903 10.85 3.09 -39.55
CA GLU A 903 11.31 3.37 -40.91
C GLU A 903 12.22 2.23 -41.35
N ARG A 904 11.80 1.46 -42.35
CA ARG A 904 12.67 0.49 -43.03
C ARG A 904 13.77 1.26 -43.75
N GLU A 905 14.87 1.56 -43.06
CA GLU A 905 16.13 1.82 -43.73
C GLU A 905 16.52 0.54 -44.48
N ALA A 906 16.84 0.68 -45.76
CA ALA A 906 17.25 -0.41 -46.64
C ALA A 906 18.42 -1.20 -46.05
N ASP A 907 18.68 -2.40 -46.59
CA ASP A 907 19.79 -3.28 -46.18
C ASP A 907 21.09 -2.48 -45.96
N VAL A 908 21.61 -2.57 -44.74
CA VAL A 908 22.87 -1.92 -44.36
C VAL A 908 23.99 -2.53 -45.21
N PRO A 909 24.73 -1.71 -46.00
CA PRO A 909 25.84 -2.21 -46.80
C PRO A 909 26.84 -2.98 -45.93
N VAL A 910 27.35 -4.11 -46.43
CA VAL A 910 28.23 -5.03 -45.67
C VAL A 910 29.43 -4.31 -45.02
N ALA A 911 29.91 -3.22 -45.64
CA ALA A 911 31.00 -2.41 -45.11
C ALA A 911 30.67 -1.66 -43.80
N GLU A 912 29.38 -1.42 -43.50
CA GLU A 912 28.93 -0.64 -42.35
C GLU A 912 28.36 -1.50 -41.20
N GLN A 913 28.27 -2.82 -41.37
CA GLN A 913 27.71 -3.76 -40.38
C GLN A 913 28.45 -3.74 -39.03
N ASN A 914 29.77 -3.50 -39.01
CA ASN A 914 30.55 -3.47 -37.77
C ASN A 914 30.28 -2.22 -36.90
N ARG A 915 29.54 -1.23 -37.41
CA ARG A 915 29.18 0.00 -36.70
C ARG A 915 27.69 0.11 -36.37
N ALA A 916 26.86 -0.85 -36.80
CA ALA A 916 25.42 -0.85 -36.57
C ALA A 916 25.07 -1.41 -35.17
N PHE A 917 24.13 -0.76 -34.48
CA PHE A 917 23.82 -0.97 -33.06
C PHE A 917 22.92 -2.19 -32.75
N ASN A 918 22.37 -2.85 -33.77
CA ASN A 918 21.54 -4.04 -33.57
C ASN A 918 22.36 -5.30 -33.86
N ARG A 919 22.86 -5.95 -32.80
CA ARG A 919 23.36 -7.33 -32.89
C ARG A 919 22.19 -8.30 -32.65
N LYS A 920 21.64 -8.85 -33.73
CA LYS A 920 21.64 -10.30 -34.04
C LYS A 920 20.77 -10.62 -35.27
N PRO A 921 21.07 -11.74 -35.97
CA PRO A 921 20.88 -11.94 -37.40
C PRO A 921 19.43 -12.14 -37.84
#